data_AF-A0A4S1ZED5-F1
#
_entry.id   AF-A0A4S1ZED5-F1
#
_cell.length_a   1.000
_cell.length_b   1.000
_cell.length_c   1.000
_cell.angle_alpha   90.00
_cell.angle_beta   90.00
_cell.angle_gamma   90.00
#
_symmetry.space_group_name_H-M   'P 1'
#
loop_
_entity.id
_entity.type
_entity.pdbx_description
1 polymer ?
#
loop_
_entity_poly.entity_id
_entity_poly.type
_entity_poly.pdbx_seq_one_letter_code
_entity_poly.pdbx_strand_id
1 'polypeptide(L)'
;MKRFAFYTKIAKLCFLCLSMAAMPQQSMAQVDAEHAGFYGEGMTIEELNQLQSSGKETRILLYNLEKDMFLNAGGFWGTRTATFTVGLPLLVMPNHDNNNSYKIKGPFRNTETSGEYLGLVPEGNTSKTRGVYFDQKDENGIYVNWEFEKIADSKEGNVYRIKVFDGTQEYYLCSNNLMTINVFQQVNSNLVRAMTITEIRNRNPRETHWKIVSEEYLEDMFPDTYNKERPSDATFMLRAQGFNRLNKYNTYDSESGRGWQQSGTMTFSNDFSGEFFDDKGNDLYTQSNVDQNFGMFYCGGIKKAAKGAKLFQKVKLHKSGWYQVECQGFFNDEKDKTEYAKLYAKTTNATSKGTPEWKSMSLLGKSYGEEEGRISLEKVPVREETFDKIEFLGKDIRDNKVSNKVEAGVVFYCKVYPNYLTFYANFDENEGQDIEIGIEIDKDMTDNDYVYFDDFRLKYLGESFALDEGWNNFKNGSTAENSDYESKYVNRPLILKRTMTANTWNSLCLPVDLTKRQITQAFTARVEIAKLCNAESGREGAIAFQTLKLDSYSDDDVVTRKGEAFIIKPLIGDLTQEGYIDIGDRGETKITAPFYTISRVSLCKKELLEEEINIENLKRFQALEYNGDVVIDGDHFFTVNGDGYKDCKLRVYATFEKETIVPANAYVMHDSNLYHLPGQWDKAAGYSWWIEDEHQSIPGAKGHRLAFISMDGIGDNTTTAIEGFITMDATERDLPAAVYSIYGQIVRRGTTSLEGLPSGMYIVNGKKVAVR
;
A
#
# COMPACT_ATOMS: atom_id res chain seq x y z
N MET A 1 32.86 11.06 -42.39
CA MET A 1 32.35 11.92 -41.31
C MET A 1 30.91 12.44 -41.47
N LYS A 2 30.23 12.37 -42.63
CA LYS A 2 28.79 12.73 -42.74
C LYS A 2 27.79 11.56 -42.69
N ARG A 3 28.25 10.30 -42.73
CA ARG A 3 27.39 9.10 -42.58
C ARG A 3 27.16 8.68 -41.12
N PHE A 4 28.04 9.03 -40.19
CA PHE A 4 27.94 8.61 -38.78
C PHE A 4 26.89 9.41 -37.97
N ALA A 5 26.63 10.67 -38.37
CA ALA A 5 25.63 11.53 -37.75
C ALA A 5 24.17 11.22 -38.17
N PHE A 6 23.97 10.48 -39.26
CA PHE A 6 22.65 10.10 -39.75
C PHE A 6 22.12 8.83 -39.05
N TYR A 7 23.01 7.87 -38.77
CA TYR A 7 22.65 6.65 -38.03
C TYR A 7 22.38 6.91 -36.53
N THR A 8 23.04 7.90 -35.91
CA THR A 8 22.77 8.28 -34.51
C THR A 8 21.43 8.99 -34.32
N LYS A 9 20.93 9.70 -35.34
CA LYS A 9 19.59 10.32 -35.29
C LYS A 9 18.48 9.31 -35.57
N ILE A 10 18.68 8.34 -36.47
CA ILE A 10 17.70 7.26 -36.71
C ILE A 10 17.67 6.28 -35.53
N ALA A 11 18.80 5.96 -34.90
CA ALA A 11 18.83 5.12 -33.70
C ALA A 11 18.12 5.77 -32.50
N LYS A 12 18.27 7.10 -32.30
CA LYS A 12 17.52 7.83 -31.26
C LYS A 12 16.03 7.95 -31.58
N LEU A 13 15.65 8.08 -32.86
CA LEU A 13 14.23 8.12 -33.27
C LEU A 13 13.57 6.72 -33.19
N CYS A 14 14.31 5.65 -33.50
CA CYS A 14 13.83 4.28 -33.31
C CYS A 14 13.77 3.89 -31.82
N PHE A 15 14.68 4.37 -30.97
CA PHE A 15 14.56 4.18 -29.51
C PHE A 15 13.39 5.00 -28.92
N LEU A 16 13.12 6.21 -29.42
CA LEU A 16 11.95 7.01 -29.00
C LEU A 16 10.62 6.39 -29.48
N CYS A 17 10.61 5.76 -30.65
CA CYS A 17 9.41 5.07 -31.16
C CYS A 17 9.21 3.67 -30.54
N LEU A 18 10.27 3.00 -30.06
CA LEU A 18 10.15 1.78 -29.25
C LEU A 18 9.82 2.08 -27.77
N SER A 19 10.21 3.23 -27.23
CA SER A 19 9.79 3.65 -25.88
C SER A 19 8.36 4.20 -25.81
N MET A 20 7.73 4.51 -26.96
CA MET A 20 6.30 4.85 -27.03
C MET A 20 5.39 3.64 -27.33
N ALA A 21 5.97 2.45 -27.57
CA ALA A 21 5.21 1.21 -27.79
C ALA A 21 5.18 0.28 -26.56
N ALA A 22 5.70 0.74 -25.42
CA ALA A 22 5.65 0.05 -24.14
C ALA A 22 5.38 1.06 -23.02
N MET A 23 4.36 1.90 -23.17
CA MET A 23 3.63 2.32 -21.98
C MET A 23 2.83 1.10 -21.55
N PRO A 24 3.00 0.56 -20.34
CA PRO A 24 2.06 -0.42 -19.85
C PRO A 24 0.72 0.30 -19.81
N GLN A 25 -0.27 -0.19 -20.58
CA GLN A 25 -1.66 0.27 -20.47
C GLN A 25 -2.16 -0.13 -19.08
N GLN A 26 -1.75 0.61 -18.06
CA GLN A 26 -2.12 0.38 -16.66
C GLN A 26 -3.47 1.03 -16.40
N SER A 27 -4.51 0.32 -16.78
CA SER A 27 -5.65 0.11 -15.90
C SER A 27 -6.56 -0.94 -16.51
N MET A 28 -6.26 -2.19 -16.20
CA MET A 28 -7.22 -3.26 -16.32
C MET A 28 -7.50 -3.72 -14.90
N ALA A 29 -8.58 -3.22 -14.31
CA ALA A 29 -8.96 -3.50 -12.92
C ALA A 29 -9.09 -5.00 -12.59
N GLN A 30 -9.01 -5.90 -13.58
CA GLN A 30 -8.90 -7.33 -13.32
C GLN A 30 -8.42 -8.24 -14.46
N VAL A 31 -7.91 -7.71 -15.58
CA VAL A 31 -7.24 -8.54 -16.60
C VAL A 31 -5.79 -8.82 -16.18
N ASP A 32 -5.16 -7.88 -15.48
CA ASP A 32 -3.87 -8.03 -14.80
C ASP A 32 -4.05 -8.33 -13.30
N ALA A 33 -5.17 -8.98 -12.93
CA ALA A 33 -5.35 -9.37 -11.55
C ALA A 33 -4.19 -10.27 -11.14
N GLU A 34 -3.55 -9.86 -10.05
CA GLU A 34 -2.45 -10.55 -9.43
C GLU A 34 -2.72 -12.06 -9.33
N HIS A 35 -1.73 -12.88 -9.64
CA HIS A 35 -1.80 -14.30 -9.35
C HIS A 35 -1.95 -14.52 -7.84
N ALA A 36 -2.78 -15.47 -7.43
CA ALA A 36 -2.93 -15.84 -6.02
C ALA A 36 -1.65 -16.48 -5.45
N GLY A 37 -0.84 -17.11 -6.30
CA GLY A 37 0.46 -17.66 -5.93
C GLY A 37 0.35 -18.91 -5.05
N PHE A 38 -0.76 -19.64 -5.13
CA PHE A 38 -0.96 -20.81 -4.28
C PHE A 38 -0.15 -22.01 -4.79
N TYR A 39 0.73 -22.54 -3.94
CA TYR A 39 1.62 -23.66 -4.25
C TYR A 39 1.34 -24.95 -3.46
N GLY A 40 0.27 -24.99 -2.67
CA GLY A 40 -0.06 -26.15 -1.85
C GLY A 40 -0.64 -27.33 -2.65
N GLU A 41 -0.60 -28.54 -2.06
CA GLU A 41 -1.06 -29.79 -2.68
C GLU A 41 -2.59 -29.84 -2.86
N GLY A 42 -3.34 -29.15 -2.00
CA GLY A 42 -4.80 -29.24 -1.92
C GLY A 42 -5.28 -30.50 -1.17
N MET A 43 -6.51 -30.46 -0.69
CA MET A 43 -7.13 -31.54 0.08
C MET A 43 -7.66 -32.67 -0.79
N THR A 44 -7.68 -33.86 -0.22
CA THR A 44 -8.39 -35.05 -0.72
C THR A 44 -9.89 -34.98 -0.42
N ILE A 45 -10.68 -35.84 -1.08
CA ILE A 45 -12.12 -35.96 -0.78
C ILE A 45 -12.34 -36.68 0.56
N GLU A 46 -11.44 -37.59 0.93
CA GLU A 46 -11.45 -38.24 2.23
C GLU A 46 -11.27 -37.21 3.36
N GLU A 47 -10.29 -36.30 3.26
CA GLU A 47 -10.08 -35.22 4.22
C GLU A 47 -11.29 -34.27 4.28
N LEU A 48 -11.84 -33.88 3.11
CA LEU A 48 -13.06 -33.07 3.05
C LEU A 48 -14.23 -33.73 3.81
N ASN A 49 -14.46 -35.02 3.58
CA ASN A 49 -15.55 -35.75 4.23
C ASN A 49 -15.32 -35.96 5.74
N GLN A 50 -14.06 -36.13 6.17
CA GLN A 50 -13.70 -36.18 7.59
C GLN A 50 -13.98 -34.85 8.28
N LEU A 51 -13.60 -33.72 7.66
CA LEU A 51 -13.88 -32.39 8.18
C LEU A 51 -15.38 -32.14 8.36
N GLN A 52 -16.20 -32.55 7.39
CA GLN A 52 -17.67 -32.43 7.49
C GLN A 52 -18.26 -33.31 8.60
N SER A 53 -17.71 -34.51 8.81
CA SER A 53 -18.19 -35.45 9.84
C SER A 53 -17.83 -35.02 11.26
N SER A 54 -16.86 -34.11 11.43
CA SER A 54 -16.38 -33.64 12.74
C SER A 54 -17.35 -32.68 13.45
N GLY A 55 -18.42 -32.25 12.79
CA GLY A 55 -19.33 -31.22 13.30
C GLY A 55 -18.75 -29.80 13.32
N LYS A 56 -17.48 -29.62 12.91
CA LYS A 56 -16.91 -28.29 12.64
C LYS A 56 -17.40 -27.81 11.28
N GLU A 57 -17.99 -26.61 11.22
CA GLU A 57 -18.24 -25.90 9.96
C GLU A 57 -16.91 -25.53 9.30
N THR A 58 -16.30 -26.50 8.61
CA THR A 58 -15.05 -26.29 7.92
C THR A 58 -15.33 -25.69 6.55
N ARG A 59 -14.75 -24.52 6.30
CA ARG A 59 -14.87 -23.81 5.03
C ARG A 59 -13.70 -24.13 4.14
N ILE A 60 -13.99 -24.18 2.86
CA ILE A 60 -13.00 -24.39 1.82
C ILE A 60 -12.97 -23.21 0.85
N LEU A 61 -11.87 -23.08 0.14
CA LEU A 61 -11.73 -22.29 -1.07
C LEU A 61 -11.52 -23.26 -2.24
N LEU A 62 -11.88 -22.82 -3.44
CA LEU A 62 -11.62 -23.55 -4.68
C LEU A 62 -10.61 -22.79 -5.51
N TYR A 63 -9.40 -23.34 -5.68
CA TYR A 63 -8.30 -22.71 -6.42
C TYR A 63 -8.20 -23.28 -7.84
N ASN A 64 -8.11 -22.44 -8.86
CA ASN A 64 -7.98 -22.86 -10.27
C ASN A 64 -6.52 -22.85 -10.74
N LEU A 65 -6.08 -23.95 -11.35
CA LEU A 65 -4.68 -24.16 -11.75
C LEU A 65 -4.23 -23.37 -12.98
N GLU A 66 -5.14 -23.02 -13.88
CA GLU A 66 -4.80 -22.22 -15.07
C GLU A 66 -4.78 -20.73 -14.74
N LYS A 67 -5.77 -20.28 -13.98
CA LYS A 67 -5.90 -18.87 -13.61
C LYS A 67 -4.96 -18.45 -12.51
N ASP A 68 -4.54 -19.39 -11.66
CA ASP A 68 -3.86 -19.11 -10.40
C ASP A 68 -4.66 -18.07 -9.60
N MET A 69 -5.93 -18.41 -9.37
CA MET A 69 -6.92 -17.59 -8.66
C MET A 69 -7.96 -18.50 -8.01
N PHE A 70 -8.67 -17.98 -7.04
CA PHE A 70 -9.74 -18.70 -6.35
C PHE A 70 -11.11 -18.36 -6.94
N LEU A 71 -12.03 -19.33 -6.84
CA LEU A 71 -13.45 -19.12 -7.09
C LEU A 71 -14.01 -18.08 -6.12
N ASN A 72 -14.75 -17.12 -6.65
CA ASN A 72 -15.42 -16.08 -5.91
C ASN A 72 -16.68 -15.61 -6.64
N ALA A 73 -17.37 -14.60 -6.13
CA ALA A 73 -18.61 -14.06 -6.65
C ALA A 73 -18.42 -12.66 -7.26
N GLY A 74 -18.97 -12.45 -8.45
CA GLY A 74 -18.93 -11.18 -9.17
C GLY A 74 -19.93 -11.17 -10.32
N GLY A 75 -19.70 -10.34 -11.33
CA GLY A 75 -20.55 -10.31 -12.52
C GLY A 75 -21.97 -9.84 -12.24
N PHE A 76 -22.93 -10.42 -12.97
CA PHE A 76 -24.36 -10.12 -12.82
C PHE A 76 -24.84 -10.33 -11.39
N TRP A 77 -25.55 -9.32 -10.87
CA TRP A 77 -26.07 -9.26 -9.49
C TRP A 77 -25.03 -9.35 -8.37
N GLY A 78 -23.74 -9.51 -8.71
CA GLY A 78 -22.68 -9.75 -7.73
C GLY A 78 -22.66 -11.17 -7.16
N THR A 79 -23.53 -12.08 -7.64
CA THR A 79 -23.64 -13.46 -7.14
C THR A 79 -23.21 -14.51 -8.16
N ARG A 80 -22.83 -14.11 -9.39
CA ARG A 80 -22.35 -15.03 -10.42
C ARG A 80 -20.93 -15.47 -10.12
N THR A 81 -20.55 -16.69 -10.48
CA THR A 81 -19.19 -17.19 -10.26
C THR A 81 -18.15 -16.46 -11.11
N ALA A 82 -17.09 -15.99 -10.46
CA ALA A 82 -15.91 -15.39 -11.06
C ALA A 82 -14.64 -15.88 -10.36
N THR A 83 -13.46 -15.49 -10.84
CA THR A 83 -12.18 -15.70 -10.16
C THR A 83 -11.59 -14.41 -9.62
N PHE A 84 -11.04 -14.44 -8.41
CA PHE A 84 -10.21 -13.37 -7.85
C PHE A 84 -8.98 -13.93 -7.12
N THR A 85 -8.06 -13.04 -6.75
CA THR A 85 -6.89 -13.35 -5.89
C THR A 85 -7.29 -13.92 -4.53
N VAL A 86 -8.43 -13.48 -3.98
CA VAL A 86 -8.96 -13.93 -2.69
C VAL A 86 -10.08 -14.92 -2.95
N GLY A 87 -10.05 -16.07 -2.29
CA GLY A 87 -11.12 -17.06 -2.38
C GLY A 87 -12.34 -16.70 -1.55
N LEU A 88 -13.51 -17.08 -2.06
CA LEU A 88 -14.76 -17.03 -1.31
C LEU A 88 -14.85 -18.27 -0.41
N PRO A 89 -15.01 -18.12 0.92
CA PRO A 89 -15.22 -19.26 1.81
C PRO A 89 -16.54 -19.98 1.50
N LEU A 90 -16.45 -21.29 1.24
CA LEU A 90 -17.58 -22.16 0.89
C LEU A 90 -17.78 -23.27 1.91
N LEU A 91 -19.04 -23.61 2.16
CA LEU A 91 -19.44 -24.83 2.85
C LEU A 91 -19.82 -25.88 1.82
N VAL A 92 -19.32 -27.10 1.99
CA VAL A 92 -19.60 -28.23 1.11
C VAL A 92 -20.29 -29.33 1.90
N MET A 93 -21.55 -29.60 1.60
CA MET A 93 -22.33 -30.62 2.32
C MET A 93 -22.51 -31.84 1.43
N PRO A 94 -22.19 -33.05 1.91
CA PRO A 94 -22.49 -34.28 1.19
C PRO A 94 -24.00 -34.42 1.00
N ASN A 95 -24.41 -34.87 -0.18
CA ASN A 95 -25.80 -35.20 -0.44
C ASN A 95 -26.09 -36.61 0.09
N HIS A 96 -26.93 -36.72 1.13
CA HIS A 96 -27.28 -38.00 1.73
C HIS A 96 -28.04 -38.95 0.79
N ASP A 97 -28.65 -38.42 -0.28
CA ASP A 97 -29.37 -39.23 -1.28
C ASP A 97 -28.45 -39.78 -2.38
N ASN A 98 -27.24 -39.21 -2.55
CA ASN A 98 -26.23 -39.68 -3.50
C ASN A 98 -24.82 -39.40 -2.96
N ASN A 99 -24.16 -40.46 -2.47
CA ASN A 99 -22.86 -40.43 -1.80
C ASN A 99 -21.70 -39.79 -2.59
N ASN A 100 -21.87 -39.53 -3.89
CA ASN A 100 -20.83 -38.91 -4.73
C ASN A 100 -21.09 -37.43 -5.06
N SER A 101 -22.19 -36.85 -4.59
CA SER A 101 -22.58 -35.47 -4.89
C SER A 101 -22.63 -34.59 -3.64
N TYR A 102 -22.47 -33.29 -3.86
CA TYR A 102 -22.36 -32.28 -2.81
C TYR A 102 -23.19 -31.05 -3.15
N LYS A 103 -23.83 -30.47 -2.13
CA LYS A 103 -24.39 -29.12 -2.20
C LYS A 103 -23.34 -28.14 -1.69
N ILE A 104 -23.09 -27.08 -2.46
CA ILE A 104 -22.09 -26.06 -2.10
C ILE A 104 -22.82 -24.77 -1.74
N LYS A 105 -22.51 -24.17 -0.59
CA LYS A 105 -23.07 -22.90 -0.12
C LYS A 105 -21.97 -21.86 0.02
N GLY A 106 -22.23 -20.65 -0.48
CA GLY A 106 -21.41 -19.46 -0.19
C GLY A 106 -22.02 -18.65 0.96
N PRO A 107 -21.54 -17.42 1.19
CA PRO A 107 -22.11 -16.51 2.19
C PRO A 107 -23.39 -15.79 1.71
N PHE A 108 -24.00 -16.24 0.62
CA PHE A 108 -25.13 -15.56 -0.02
C PHE A 108 -26.46 -16.15 0.42
N ARG A 109 -27.40 -15.28 0.81
CA ARG A 109 -28.76 -15.69 1.17
C ARG A 109 -29.78 -14.79 0.49
N ASN A 110 -30.47 -15.33 -0.51
CA ASN A 110 -31.60 -14.67 -1.14
C ASN A 110 -32.87 -15.00 -0.34
N THR A 111 -33.36 -14.03 0.43
CA THR A 111 -34.54 -14.19 1.28
C THR A 111 -35.85 -14.23 0.50
N GLU A 112 -35.88 -13.71 -0.73
CA GLU A 112 -37.07 -13.69 -1.58
C GLU A 112 -37.34 -15.07 -2.20
N THR A 113 -36.27 -15.74 -2.65
CA THR A 113 -36.36 -17.06 -3.29
C THR A 113 -36.01 -18.21 -2.35
N SER A 114 -35.52 -17.91 -1.15
CA SER A 114 -34.87 -18.88 -0.24
C SER A 114 -33.68 -19.60 -0.88
N GLY A 115 -32.96 -18.92 -1.78
CA GLY A 115 -31.77 -19.45 -2.45
C GLY A 115 -30.48 -19.20 -1.65
N GLU A 116 -29.63 -20.22 -1.57
CA GLU A 116 -28.37 -20.20 -0.80
C GLU A 116 -27.28 -21.14 -1.37
N TYR A 117 -27.57 -21.85 -2.46
CA TYR A 117 -26.69 -22.84 -3.06
C TYR A 117 -26.03 -22.32 -4.34
N LEU A 118 -24.82 -22.82 -4.59
CA LEU A 118 -24.17 -22.75 -5.90
C LEU A 118 -25.01 -23.55 -6.91
N GLY A 119 -25.67 -22.87 -7.83
CA GLY A 119 -26.58 -23.50 -8.79
C GLY A 119 -26.27 -23.15 -10.23
N LEU A 120 -26.32 -24.16 -11.11
CA LEU A 120 -26.34 -23.99 -12.56
C LEU A 120 -27.75 -23.59 -13.01
N VAL A 121 -27.83 -22.45 -13.70
CA VAL A 121 -28.98 -22.03 -14.50
C VAL A 121 -28.66 -22.28 -15.98
N PRO A 122 -29.31 -23.26 -16.65
CA PRO A 122 -29.07 -23.59 -18.05
C PRO A 122 -29.71 -22.57 -19.01
N GLU A 123 -29.41 -22.68 -20.31
CA GLU A 123 -30.07 -21.89 -21.36
C GLU A 123 -31.58 -22.19 -21.42
N GLY A 124 -32.42 -21.15 -21.60
CA GLY A 124 -33.87 -21.29 -21.76
C GLY A 124 -34.72 -21.02 -20.51
N ASN A 125 -34.12 -20.71 -19.35
CA ASN A 125 -34.84 -20.20 -18.18
C ASN A 125 -35.12 -18.70 -18.37
N THR A 126 -36.39 -18.29 -18.33
CA THR A 126 -36.88 -17.02 -18.90
C THR A 126 -36.55 -15.74 -18.11
N SER A 127 -35.84 -15.84 -16.98
CA SER A 127 -35.50 -14.68 -16.13
C SER A 127 -34.00 -14.44 -15.91
N LYS A 128 -33.12 -15.39 -16.25
CA LYS A 128 -31.67 -15.30 -15.97
C LYS A 128 -30.84 -15.78 -17.16
N THR A 129 -29.70 -15.13 -17.39
CA THR A 129 -28.73 -15.63 -18.38
C THR A 129 -28.08 -16.92 -17.87
N ARG A 130 -27.77 -17.85 -18.79
CA ARG A 130 -27.07 -19.09 -18.44
C ARG A 130 -25.82 -18.80 -17.63
N GLY A 131 -25.67 -19.47 -16.49
CA GLY A 131 -24.56 -19.19 -15.59
C GLY A 131 -24.60 -20.04 -14.33
N VAL A 132 -23.60 -19.84 -13.48
CA VAL A 132 -23.54 -20.43 -12.15
C VAL A 132 -23.57 -19.29 -11.14
N TYR A 133 -24.41 -19.40 -10.13
CA TYR A 133 -24.68 -18.34 -9.16
C TYR A 133 -24.74 -18.92 -7.73
N PHE A 134 -24.36 -18.13 -6.72
CA PHE A 134 -24.30 -18.57 -5.31
C PHE A 134 -25.62 -18.47 -4.54
N ASP A 135 -26.65 -17.86 -5.12
CA ASP A 135 -27.91 -17.50 -4.46
C ASP A 135 -29.10 -18.32 -4.96
N GLN A 136 -28.88 -19.55 -5.42
CA GLN A 136 -29.92 -20.37 -6.04
C GLN A 136 -30.56 -21.35 -5.06
N LYS A 137 -31.78 -21.77 -5.38
CA LYS A 137 -32.55 -22.79 -4.66
C LYS A 137 -32.57 -24.09 -5.46
N ASP A 138 -32.66 -25.22 -4.76
CA ASP A 138 -32.91 -26.52 -5.37
C ASP A 138 -34.37 -26.62 -5.86
N GLU A 139 -34.58 -26.30 -7.13
CA GLU A 139 -35.90 -26.29 -7.76
C GLU A 139 -35.81 -26.63 -9.26
N ASN A 140 -36.96 -26.90 -9.89
CA ASN A 140 -37.00 -27.37 -11.28
C ASN A 140 -36.27 -26.42 -12.25
N GLY A 141 -35.30 -26.97 -12.99
CA GLY A 141 -34.50 -26.22 -13.96
C GLY A 141 -33.29 -25.50 -13.36
N ILE A 142 -32.99 -25.71 -12.08
CA ILE A 142 -31.77 -25.27 -11.41
C ILE A 142 -31.08 -26.49 -10.82
N TYR A 143 -29.78 -26.65 -11.08
CA TYR A 143 -29.03 -27.83 -10.66
C TYR A 143 -27.94 -27.48 -9.66
N VAL A 144 -28.05 -28.02 -8.44
CA VAL A 144 -27.21 -27.64 -7.28
C VAL A 144 -26.37 -28.81 -6.72
N ASN A 145 -26.46 -29.99 -7.32
CA ASN A 145 -25.74 -31.18 -6.87
C ASN A 145 -24.45 -31.36 -7.69
N TRP A 146 -23.31 -31.04 -7.09
CA TRP A 146 -21.99 -31.04 -7.72
C TRP A 146 -21.19 -32.29 -7.37
N GLU A 147 -20.37 -32.80 -8.29
CA GLU A 147 -19.47 -33.92 -8.08
C GLU A 147 -18.02 -33.49 -8.29
N PHE A 148 -17.10 -34.04 -7.48
CA PHE A 148 -15.67 -33.85 -7.62
C PHE A 148 -15.05 -35.08 -8.29
N GLU A 149 -14.63 -34.92 -9.55
CA GLU A 149 -13.94 -35.94 -10.34
C GLU A 149 -12.42 -35.77 -10.19
N LYS A 150 -11.74 -36.69 -9.50
CA LYS A 150 -10.29 -36.63 -9.30
C LYS A 150 -9.54 -36.80 -10.62
N ILE A 151 -8.55 -35.94 -10.87
CA ILE A 151 -7.60 -36.13 -11.97
C ILE A 151 -6.52 -37.11 -11.52
N ALA A 152 -6.52 -38.31 -12.11
CA ALA A 152 -5.52 -39.32 -11.85
C ALA A 152 -4.10 -38.85 -12.24
N ASP A 153 -3.08 -39.27 -11.47
CA ASP A 153 -1.66 -39.05 -11.75
C ASP A 153 -1.22 -37.58 -11.92
N SER A 154 -1.96 -36.63 -11.33
CA SER A 154 -1.55 -35.22 -11.28
C SER A 154 -0.21 -35.06 -10.54
N LYS A 155 0.73 -34.35 -11.16
CA LYS A 155 2.01 -33.96 -10.52
C LYS A 155 1.92 -32.69 -9.67
N GLU A 156 0.74 -32.08 -9.63
CA GLU A 156 0.48 -30.82 -8.93
C GLU A 156 -0.40 -31.06 -7.70
N GLY A 157 -0.39 -32.28 -7.14
CA GLY A 157 -1.18 -32.64 -5.97
C GLY A 157 -2.62 -33.05 -6.27
N ASN A 158 -3.52 -32.81 -5.31
CA ASN A 158 -4.91 -33.25 -5.35
C ASN A 158 -5.78 -32.32 -6.22
N VAL A 159 -5.93 -32.70 -7.49
CA VAL A 159 -6.63 -31.91 -8.50
C VAL A 159 -7.94 -32.58 -8.91
N TYR A 160 -8.98 -31.76 -9.11
CA TYR A 160 -10.34 -32.19 -9.41
C TYR A 160 -10.94 -31.41 -10.59
N ARG A 161 -11.82 -32.07 -11.34
CA ARG A 161 -12.88 -31.42 -12.11
C ARG A 161 -14.14 -31.36 -11.26
N ILE A 162 -14.84 -30.23 -11.31
CA ILE A 162 -16.10 -30.05 -10.57
C ILE A 162 -17.23 -30.05 -11.59
N LYS A 163 -18.17 -30.99 -11.49
CA LYS A 163 -19.23 -31.18 -12.49
C LYS A 163 -20.63 -31.24 -11.91
N VAL A 164 -21.63 -30.93 -12.72
CA VAL A 164 -23.07 -31.04 -12.40
C VAL A 164 -23.80 -31.67 -13.59
N PHE A 165 -24.82 -32.49 -13.31
CA PHE A 165 -25.64 -33.17 -14.32
C PHE A 165 -27.04 -32.56 -14.37
N ASP A 166 -27.51 -32.19 -15.56
CA ASP A 166 -28.84 -31.57 -15.74
C ASP A 166 -29.98 -32.57 -16.03
N GLY A 167 -29.67 -33.87 -16.05
CA GLY A 167 -30.57 -34.93 -16.52
C GLY A 167 -30.31 -35.39 -17.95
N THR A 168 -29.61 -34.58 -18.75
CA THR A 168 -29.28 -34.84 -20.16
C THR A 168 -27.78 -34.88 -20.40
N GLN A 169 -27.02 -33.94 -19.83
CA GLN A 169 -25.59 -33.81 -20.04
C GLN A 169 -24.85 -33.28 -18.82
N GLU A 170 -23.54 -33.52 -18.79
CA GLU A 170 -22.64 -33.03 -17.75
C GLU A 170 -22.08 -31.65 -18.10
N TYR A 171 -21.98 -30.78 -17.10
CA TYR A 171 -21.32 -29.48 -17.19
C TYR A 171 -20.18 -29.40 -16.18
N TYR A 172 -19.04 -28.90 -16.62
CA TYR A 172 -17.82 -28.73 -15.85
C TYR A 172 -17.61 -27.27 -15.50
N LEU A 173 -17.25 -26.99 -14.25
CA LEU A 173 -16.86 -25.66 -13.80
C LEU A 173 -15.53 -25.28 -14.45
N CYS A 174 -15.57 -24.25 -15.29
CA CYS A 174 -14.49 -23.84 -16.18
C CYS A 174 -14.16 -22.37 -15.96
N SER A 175 -12.89 -22.07 -15.66
CA SER A 175 -12.36 -20.72 -15.53
C SER A 175 -12.06 -20.10 -16.90
N ASN A 176 -11.43 -18.92 -16.92
CA ASN A 176 -10.95 -18.27 -18.14
C ASN A 176 -12.05 -18.02 -19.19
N ASN A 177 -13.26 -17.68 -18.74
CA ASN A 177 -14.32 -17.24 -19.64
C ASN A 177 -14.40 -15.72 -19.67
N LEU A 178 -14.77 -15.16 -20.82
CA LEU A 178 -14.95 -13.72 -20.96
C LEU A 178 -16.14 -13.25 -20.10
N MET A 179 -15.89 -12.29 -19.22
CA MET A 179 -16.90 -11.55 -18.48
C MET A 179 -17.12 -10.20 -19.17
N THR A 180 -18.34 -9.96 -19.64
CA THR A 180 -18.76 -8.61 -19.98
C THR A 180 -19.10 -7.87 -18.69
N ILE A 181 -18.36 -6.80 -18.42
CA ILE A 181 -18.68 -5.85 -17.36
C ILE A 181 -19.39 -4.70 -18.05
N ASN A 182 -20.69 -4.56 -17.85
CA ASN A 182 -21.50 -3.61 -18.62
C ASN A 182 -21.08 -2.14 -18.41
N VAL A 183 -20.39 -1.86 -17.30
CA VAL A 183 -19.81 -0.55 -16.98
C VAL A 183 -18.55 -0.23 -17.79
N PHE A 184 -17.76 -1.22 -18.20
CA PHE A 184 -16.48 -0.98 -18.88
C PHE A 184 -16.54 -1.28 -20.38
N GLN A 185 -15.72 -0.56 -21.16
CA GLN A 185 -15.62 -0.82 -22.61
C GLN A 185 -15.07 -2.22 -22.88
N GLN A 186 -14.08 -2.63 -22.07
CA GLN A 186 -13.32 -3.86 -22.22
C GLN A 186 -13.94 -5.01 -21.42
N VAL A 187 -13.65 -6.24 -21.85
CA VAL A 187 -14.01 -7.48 -21.15
C VAL A 187 -12.83 -8.00 -20.36
N ASN A 188 -13.07 -8.75 -19.29
CA ASN A 188 -12.01 -9.54 -18.63
C ASN A 188 -12.27 -11.04 -18.79
N SER A 189 -11.35 -11.87 -18.30
CA SER A 189 -11.44 -13.33 -18.42
C SER A 189 -11.70 -14.04 -17.08
N ASN A 190 -12.35 -13.35 -16.12
CA ASN A 190 -12.57 -13.86 -14.78
C ASN A 190 -13.88 -14.62 -14.62
N LEU A 191 -14.73 -14.67 -15.64
CA LEU A 191 -15.98 -15.41 -15.53
C LEU A 191 -15.67 -16.91 -15.37
N VAL A 192 -16.37 -17.55 -14.44
CA VAL A 192 -16.42 -19.00 -14.33
C VAL A 192 -17.77 -19.47 -14.85
N ARG A 193 -17.79 -20.48 -15.73
CA ARG A 193 -19.01 -21.03 -16.32
C ARG A 193 -19.07 -22.54 -16.10
N ALA A 194 -20.28 -23.08 -16.06
CA ALA A 194 -20.47 -24.51 -16.27
C ALA A 194 -20.59 -24.78 -17.79
N MET A 195 -19.65 -25.55 -18.33
CA MET A 195 -19.52 -25.83 -19.76
C MET A 195 -19.60 -27.32 -20.03
N THR A 196 -20.29 -27.70 -21.09
CA THR A 196 -20.42 -29.11 -21.51
C THR A 196 -19.10 -29.67 -22.01
N ILE A 197 -18.99 -31.00 -22.06
CA ILE A 197 -17.82 -31.69 -22.62
C ILE A 197 -17.51 -31.26 -24.07
N THR A 198 -18.55 -30.94 -24.85
CA THR A 198 -18.41 -30.47 -26.23
C THR A 198 -17.83 -29.07 -26.28
N GLU A 199 -18.24 -28.18 -25.38
CA GLU A 199 -17.75 -26.80 -25.32
C GLU A 199 -16.29 -26.70 -24.83
N ILE A 200 -15.83 -27.64 -23.99
CA ILE A 200 -14.45 -27.63 -23.45
C ILE A 200 -13.44 -28.45 -24.27
N ARG A 201 -13.89 -29.22 -25.27
CA ARG A 201 -13.04 -30.18 -26.02
C ARG A 201 -11.75 -29.58 -26.60
N ASN A 202 -11.80 -28.32 -27.03
CA ASN A 202 -10.67 -27.63 -27.68
C ASN A 202 -10.05 -26.54 -26.78
N ARG A 203 -10.38 -26.53 -25.49
CA ARG A 203 -9.86 -25.57 -24.51
C ARG A 203 -8.70 -26.18 -23.72
N ASN A 204 -7.94 -25.34 -23.02
CA ASN A 204 -6.92 -25.84 -22.10
C ASN A 204 -7.59 -26.62 -20.95
N PRO A 205 -7.29 -27.92 -20.75
CA PRO A 205 -7.92 -28.71 -19.69
C PRO A 205 -7.70 -28.12 -18.29
N ARG A 206 -6.59 -27.41 -18.06
CA ARG A 206 -6.27 -26.76 -16.78
C ARG A 206 -7.31 -25.73 -16.36
N GLU A 207 -8.08 -25.17 -17.29
CA GLU A 207 -9.19 -24.25 -16.98
C GLU A 207 -10.29 -24.95 -16.15
N THR A 208 -10.38 -26.28 -16.21
CA THR A 208 -11.30 -27.10 -15.41
C THR A 208 -10.66 -27.75 -14.19
N HIS A 209 -9.37 -27.50 -13.93
CA HIS A 209 -8.63 -28.14 -12.85
C HIS A 209 -8.65 -27.25 -11.60
N TRP A 210 -9.24 -27.80 -10.54
CA TRP A 210 -9.44 -27.12 -9.27
C TRP A 210 -8.78 -27.89 -8.12
N LYS A 211 -8.24 -27.16 -7.15
CA LYS A 211 -7.83 -27.68 -5.84
C LYS A 211 -8.83 -27.23 -4.79
N ILE A 212 -9.09 -28.13 -3.85
CA ILE A 212 -9.88 -27.86 -2.64
C ILE A 212 -8.89 -27.43 -1.56
N VAL A 213 -9.09 -26.27 -0.95
CA VAL A 213 -8.14 -25.70 0.01
C VAL A 213 -8.90 -25.34 1.29
N SER A 214 -8.48 -25.78 2.48
CA SER A 214 -9.08 -25.32 3.73
C SER A 214 -8.47 -23.99 4.18
N GLU A 215 -9.24 -23.23 4.97
CA GLU A 215 -8.73 -22.01 5.64
C GLU A 215 -7.51 -22.33 6.54
N GLU A 216 -7.57 -23.45 7.29
CA GLU A 216 -6.48 -23.94 8.16
C GLU A 216 -5.20 -24.25 7.36
N TYR A 217 -5.32 -24.92 6.22
CA TYR A 217 -4.18 -25.24 5.37
C TYR A 217 -3.50 -23.97 4.82
N LEU A 218 -4.26 -22.91 4.52
CA LEU A 218 -3.67 -21.65 4.06
C LEU A 218 -2.90 -20.94 5.16
N GLU A 219 -3.40 -20.99 6.40
CA GLU A 219 -2.73 -20.37 7.55
C GLU A 219 -1.45 -21.10 7.92
N ASP A 220 -1.44 -22.43 7.87
CA ASP A 220 -0.25 -23.25 8.11
C ASP A 220 0.87 -22.99 7.08
N MET A 221 0.53 -22.42 5.91
CA MET A 221 1.49 -22.04 4.89
C MET A 221 2.15 -20.68 5.11
N PHE A 222 1.73 -19.90 6.12
CA PHE A 222 2.29 -18.58 6.39
C PHE A 222 3.76 -18.69 6.81
N PRO A 223 4.72 -18.18 6.02
CA PRO A 223 6.13 -18.33 6.33
C PRO A 223 6.64 -17.19 7.20
N ASP A 224 7.68 -17.44 8.00
CA ASP A 224 8.38 -16.40 8.78
C ASP A 224 9.21 -15.45 7.89
N THR A 225 9.53 -15.91 6.68
CA THR A 225 10.28 -15.18 5.64
C THR A 225 9.59 -15.35 4.30
N TYR A 226 9.47 -14.26 3.54
CA TYR A 226 8.67 -14.27 2.34
C TYR A 226 9.47 -14.74 1.12
N ASN A 227 9.13 -15.91 0.54
CA ASN A 227 9.79 -16.46 -0.65
C ASN A 227 8.89 -16.35 -1.90
N LYS A 228 9.31 -15.46 -2.82
CA LYS A 228 8.82 -15.23 -4.20
C LYS A 228 7.37 -14.76 -4.41
N GLU A 229 7.28 -13.45 -4.70
CA GLU A 229 6.25 -12.68 -5.45
C GLU A 229 5.12 -11.93 -4.69
N ARG A 230 4.43 -12.46 -3.66
CA ARG A 230 3.35 -11.81 -2.86
C ARG A 230 3.14 -12.30 -1.41
N PRO A 231 2.99 -11.42 -0.39
CA PRO A 231 2.78 -11.83 1.02
C PRO A 231 1.57 -12.73 1.20
N SER A 232 1.61 -13.54 2.26
CA SER A 232 0.55 -14.50 2.57
C SER A 232 -0.80 -13.79 2.77
N ASP A 233 -1.79 -14.25 2.01
CA ASP A 233 -3.09 -13.60 1.97
C ASP A 233 -4.01 -14.16 3.06
N ALA A 234 -4.06 -13.48 4.21
CA ALA A 234 -4.96 -13.79 5.31
C ALA A 234 -6.39 -13.24 5.11
N THR A 235 -6.71 -12.68 3.93
CA THR A 235 -8.02 -12.07 3.66
C THR A 235 -9.15 -13.09 3.76
N PHE A 236 -8.89 -14.38 3.54
CA PHE A 236 -9.88 -15.45 3.73
C PHE A 236 -10.43 -15.51 5.17
N MET A 237 -9.77 -14.90 6.16
CA MET A 237 -10.27 -14.82 7.54
C MET A 237 -11.37 -13.76 7.71
N LEU A 238 -11.36 -12.71 6.87
CA LEU A 238 -12.41 -11.69 6.83
C LEU A 238 -13.66 -12.23 6.15
N ARG A 239 -14.82 -11.66 6.46
CA ARG A 239 -16.11 -11.94 5.82
C ARG A 239 -16.65 -10.70 5.14
N ALA A 240 -17.36 -10.91 4.04
CA ALA A 240 -17.94 -9.82 3.24
C ALA A 240 -16.91 -8.72 2.93
N GLN A 241 -15.74 -9.13 2.41
CA GLN A 241 -14.63 -8.21 2.16
C GLN A 241 -14.98 -7.14 1.12
N GLY A 242 -15.81 -7.53 0.15
CA GLY A 242 -16.29 -6.69 -0.95
C GLY A 242 -17.75 -6.23 -0.81
N PHE A 243 -18.33 -6.33 0.40
CA PHE A 243 -19.73 -5.94 0.70
C PHE A 243 -20.81 -6.39 -0.30
N ASN A 244 -20.60 -7.52 -0.99
CA ASN A 244 -21.49 -7.96 -2.06
C ASN A 244 -22.94 -8.03 -1.57
N ARG A 245 -23.89 -7.68 -2.45
CA ARG A 245 -25.32 -7.79 -2.15
C ARG A 245 -25.66 -9.23 -1.74
N LEU A 246 -26.61 -9.37 -0.82
CA LEU A 246 -27.06 -10.64 -0.23
C LEU A 246 -25.99 -11.40 0.56
N ASN A 247 -24.79 -10.85 0.75
CA ASN A 247 -23.82 -11.46 1.64
C ASN A 247 -24.31 -11.31 3.09
N LYS A 248 -24.64 -12.43 3.73
CA LYS A 248 -25.22 -12.42 5.07
C LYS A 248 -24.29 -11.84 6.13
N TYR A 249 -22.99 -11.79 5.85
CA TYR A 249 -21.97 -11.23 6.75
C TYR A 249 -21.73 -9.73 6.58
N ASN A 250 -22.49 -9.04 5.71
CA ASN A 250 -22.58 -7.58 5.71
C ASN A 250 -23.08 -7.03 7.05
N THR A 251 -23.75 -7.87 7.84
CA THR A 251 -24.12 -7.64 9.23
C THR A 251 -23.62 -8.80 10.10
N TYR A 252 -23.48 -8.56 11.39
CA TYR A 252 -23.08 -9.59 12.34
C TYR A 252 -24.11 -10.71 12.42
N ASP A 253 -23.65 -11.94 12.22
CA ASP A 253 -24.42 -13.17 12.36
C ASP A 253 -24.04 -13.81 13.71
N SER A 254 -24.97 -13.77 14.67
CA SER A 254 -24.75 -14.32 16.02
C SER A 254 -24.67 -15.85 16.05
N GLU A 255 -25.25 -16.54 15.06
CA GLU A 255 -25.20 -18.00 14.99
C GLU A 255 -23.79 -18.47 14.63
N SER A 256 -23.17 -17.80 13.65
CA SER A 256 -21.80 -18.11 13.24
C SER A 256 -20.72 -17.31 13.97
N GLY A 257 -21.10 -16.25 14.69
CA GLY A 257 -20.20 -15.35 15.42
C GLY A 257 -19.35 -14.45 14.52
N ARG A 258 -19.75 -14.21 13.26
CA ARG A 258 -18.93 -13.55 12.23
C ARG A 258 -19.68 -12.40 11.54
N GLY A 259 -18.95 -11.56 10.79
CA GLY A 259 -19.50 -10.46 10.00
C GLY A 259 -19.31 -9.08 10.63
N TRP A 260 -19.75 -8.06 9.91
CA TRP A 260 -19.55 -6.66 10.28
C TRP A 260 -20.48 -6.21 11.42
N GLN A 261 -19.89 -5.65 12.46
CA GLN A 261 -20.53 -5.13 13.67
C GLN A 261 -20.54 -3.60 13.64
N GLN A 262 -21.58 -3.02 14.24
CA GLN A 262 -21.70 -1.58 14.45
C GLN A 262 -21.59 -1.27 15.94
N SER A 263 -20.82 -0.24 16.28
CA SER A 263 -20.78 0.36 17.61
C SER A 263 -21.02 1.87 17.48
N GLY A 264 -21.79 2.43 18.40
CA GLY A 264 -22.25 3.82 18.33
C GLY A 264 -23.41 4.02 17.33
N THR A 265 -23.86 5.27 17.23
CA THR A 265 -24.96 5.65 16.32
C THR A 265 -24.43 5.93 14.93
N MET A 266 -24.95 5.25 13.90
CA MET A 266 -24.67 5.52 12.48
C MET A 266 -25.77 4.98 11.57
N THR A 267 -25.74 5.39 10.30
CA THR A 267 -26.44 4.70 9.19
C THR A 267 -25.41 3.98 8.33
N PHE A 268 -25.52 2.65 8.25
CA PHE A 268 -24.69 1.82 7.38
C PHE A 268 -25.52 1.26 6.21
N SER A 269 -24.96 1.27 5.01
CA SER A 269 -25.55 0.69 3.80
C SER A 269 -24.52 -0.12 3.01
N ASN A 270 -24.96 -1.20 2.37
CA ASN A 270 -24.14 -2.04 1.47
C ASN A 270 -24.78 -2.25 0.09
N ASP A 271 -25.96 -1.68 -0.13
CA ASP A 271 -26.62 -1.67 -1.43
C ASP A 271 -26.55 -0.27 -2.08
N PHE A 272 -27.21 -0.15 -3.22
CA PHE A 272 -27.31 1.07 -4.03
C PHE A 272 -28.74 1.63 -4.06
N SER A 273 -29.54 1.33 -3.03
CA SER A 273 -30.90 1.85 -2.92
C SER A 273 -30.86 3.38 -2.87
N GLY A 274 -31.59 4.03 -3.78
CA GLY A 274 -31.60 5.49 -3.88
C GLY A 274 -30.34 6.08 -4.55
N GLU A 275 -29.61 5.29 -5.33
CA GLU A 275 -28.47 5.77 -6.14
C GLU A 275 -28.76 5.74 -7.66
N PHE A 276 -29.88 5.14 -8.10
CA PHE A 276 -30.24 5.02 -9.52
C PHE A 276 -31.52 5.79 -9.83
N PHE A 277 -31.44 6.83 -10.66
CA PHE A 277 -32.60 7.59 -11.12
C PHE A 277 -32.57 7.84 -12.63
N ASP A 278 -33.75 7.95 -13.24
CA ASP A 278 -33.87 8.45 -14.62
C ASP A 278 -33.87 9.99 -14.66
N ASP A 279 -33.88 10.54 -15.87
CA ASP A 279 -33.92 11.97 -16.20
C ASP A 279 -35.15 12.74 -15.66
N LYS A 280 -36.05 12.03 -14.99
CA LYS A 280 -37.28 12.54 -14.37
C LYS A 280 -37.30 12.32 -12.86
N GLY A 281 -36.21 11.80 -12.28
CA GLY A 281 -36.06 11.50 -10.86
C GLY A 281 -36.80 10.22 -10.41
N ASN A 282 -37.21 9.33 -11.32
CA ASN A 282 -37.82 8.06 -10.94
C ASN A 282 -36.74 7.07 -10.49
N ASP A 283 -36.96 6.42 -9.35
CA ASP A 283 -36.05 5.38 -8.85
C ASP A 283 -36.04 4.16 -9.77
N LEU A 284 -34.90 3.94 -10.43
CA LEU A 284 -34.67 2.84 -11.36
C LEU A 284 -34.30 1.54 -10.63
N TYR A 285 -33.87 1.61 -9.37
CA TYR A 285 -33.41 0.46 -8.59
C TYR A 285 -34.49 -0.62 -8.48
N THR A 286 -35.75 -0.22 -8.27
CA THR A 286 -36.88 -1.15 -8.09
C THR A 286 -37.61 -1.51 -9.38
N GLN A 287 -37.55 -0.67 -10.42
CA GLN A 287 -38.40 -0.80 -11.61
C GLN A 287 -37.73 -1.47 -12.81
N SER A 288 -36.39 -1.50 -12.87
CA SER A 288 -35.67 -1.82 -14.10
C SER A 288 -34.52 -2.82 -13.96
N ASN A 289 -34.30 -3.38 -12.75
CA ASN A 289 -33.19 -4.31 -12.46
C ASN A 289 -31.83 -3.81 -12.95
N VAL A 290 -31.64 -2.49 -12.97
CA VAL A 290 -30.42 -1.85 -13.49
C VAL A 290 -29.20 -2.23 -12.66
N ASP A 291 -29.39 -2.41 -11.36
CA ASP A 291 -28.37 -2.80 -10.39
C ASP A 291 -27.70 -4.15 -10.72
N GLN A 292 -28.37 -5.05 -11.47
CA GLN A 292 -27.78 -6.31 -11.92
C GLN A 292 -26.49 -6.10 -12.74
N ASN A 293 -26.39 -4.96 -13.43
CA ASN A 293 -25.23 -4.58 -14.25
C ASN A 293 -24.08 -4.01 -13.41
N PHE A 294 -24.35 -3.62 -12.17
CA PHE A 294 -23.41 -3.00 -11.23
C PHE A 294 -23.08 -3.90 -10.05
N GLY A 295 -23.58 -5.14 -10.04
CA GLY A 295 -23.51 -6.02 -8.86
C GLY A 295 -22.10 -6.37 -8.38
N MET A 296 -21.07 -6.19 -9.21
CA MET A 296 -19.67 -6.36 -8.77
C MET A 296 -19.06 -5.13 -8.08
N PHE A 297 -19.77 -4.00 -8.03
CA PHE A 297 -19.28 -2.73 -7.49
C PHE A 297 -19.91 -2.36 -6.16
N TYR A 298 -20.77 -3.23 -5.59
CA TYR A 298 -21.34 -2.99 -4.26
C TYR A 298 -20.24 -2.68 -3.26
N CYS A 299 -20.47 -1.67 -2.43
CA CYS A 299 -19.50 -1.19 -1.45
C CYS A 299 -20.20 -0.75 -0.17
N GLY A 300 -19.44 -0.62 0.91
CA GLY A 300 -19.92 -0.11 2.19
C GLY A 300 -20.08 1.40 2.18
N GLY A 301 -21.07 1.91 2.93
CA GLY A 301 -21.27 3.33 3.12
C GLY A 301 -21.75 3.69 4.52
N ILE A 302 -21.13 4.70 5.13
CA ILE A 302 -21.49 5.25 6.45
C ILE A 302 -21.99 6.68 6.27
N LYS A 303 -23.13 7.02 6.90
CA LYS A 303 -23.72 8.36 6.99
C LYS A 303 -24.23 8.60 8.43
N LYS A 304 -24.45 9.85 8.81
CA LYS A 304 -25.09 10.24 10.10
C LYS A 304 -24.48 9.55 11.32
N ALA A 305 -23.16 9.41 11.35
CA ALA A 305 -22.46 8.77 12.46
C ALA A 305 -22.11 9.78 13.55
N ALA A 306 -22.26 9.36 14.80
CA ALA A 306 -21.74 10.11 15.94
C ALA A 306 -20.23 9.89 16.10
N LYS A 307 -19.54 10.83 16.74
CA LYS A 307 -18.13 10.69 17.11
C LYS A 307 -17.91 9.40 17.92
N GLY A 308 -16.92 8.62 17.53
CA GLY A 308 -16.55 7.34 18.13
C GLY A 308 -17.32 6.13 17.59
N ALA A 309 -18.24 6.34 16.64
CA ALA A 309 -18.93 5.25 15.96
C ALA A 309 -17.97 4.41 15.11
N LYS A 310 -18.21 3.10 15.04
CA LYS A 310 -17.33 2.13 14.36
C LYS A 310 -18.12 1.09 13.58
N LEU A 311 -17.71 0.83 12.35
CA LEU A 311 -18.06 -0.38 11.61
C LEU A 311 -16.83 -1.28 11.58
N PHE A 312 -16.92 -2.48 12.13
CA PHE A 312 -15.75 -3.33 12.33
C PHE A 312 -16.03 -4.81 12.24
N GLN A 313 -14.99 -5.61 12.08
CA GLN A 313 -15.05 -7.06 12.16
C GLN A 313 -14.01 -7.56 13.16
N LYS A 314 -14.38 -8.61 13.90
CA LYS A 314 -13.45 -9.36 14.74
C LYS A 314 -12.99 -10.60 14.01
N VAL A 315 -11.69 -10.85 14.04
CA VAL A 315 -11.04 -11.99 13.39
C VAL A 315 -10.06 -12.60 14.37
N LYS A 316 -9.96 -13.92 14.42
CA LYS A 316 -8.94 -14.61 15.21
C LYS A 316 -7.74 -14.91 14.34
N LEU A 317 -6.56 -14.47 14.77
CA LEU A 317 -5.27 -14.80 14.18
C LEU A 317 -4.65 -15.99 14.90
N HIS A 318 -3.95 -16.88 14.18
CA HIS A 318 -3.15 -17.96 14.78
C HIS A 318 -1.65 -17.81 14.52
N LYS A 319 -1.22 -16.77 13.80
CA LYS A 319 0.20 -16.44 13.59
C LYS A 319 0.59 -15.08 14.17
N SER A 320 1.68 -15.07 14.94
CA SER A 320 2.26 -13.85 15.49
C SER A 320 3.08 -13.15 14.41
N GLY A 321 3.10 -11.82 14.39
CA GLY A 321 3.88 -11.06 13.41
C GLY A 321 3.21 -9.79 12.92
N TRP A 322 3.75 -9.24 11.84
CA TRP A 322 3.20 -8.05 11.21
C TRP A 322 2.07 -8.40 10.25
N TYR A 323 1.00 -7.61 10.32
CA TYR A 323 -0.13 -7.68 9.42
C TYR A 323 -0.38 -6.33 8.78
N GLN A 324 -0.86 -6.35 7.54
CA GLN A 324 -1.28 -5.15 6.81
C GLN A 324 -2.75 -5.28 6.44
N VAL A 325 -3.53 -4.29 6.85
CA VAL A 325 -4.90 -4.08 6.41
C VAL A 325 -4.87 -3.17 5.20
N GLU A 326 -5.58 -3.56 4.14
CA GLU A 326 -5.78 -2.74 2.96
C GLU A 326 -7.27 -2.51 2.74
N CYS A 327 -7.67 -1.33 2.28
CA CYS A 327 -9.02 -1.12 1.73
C CYS A 327 -9.01 -0.01 0.68
N GLN A 328 -10.03 -0.03 -0.17
CA GLN A 328 -10.38 1.13 -0.99
C GLN A 328 -11.37 1.99 -0.21
N GLY A 329 -11.20 3.30 -0.19
CA GLY A 329 -12.17 4.16 0.48
C GLY A 329 -11.76 5.60 0.66
N PHE A 330 -12.76 6.44 0.87
CA PHE A 330 -12.58 7.86 1.14
C PHE A 330 -13.68 8.42 2.04
N PHE A 331 -13.41 9.59 2.63
CA PHE A 331 -14.40 10.45 3.26
C PHE A 331 -14.71 11.66 2.38
N ASN A 332 -15.91 12.23 2.50
CA ASN A 332 -16.28 13.45 1.78
C ASN A 332 -15.56 14.68 2.36
N ASP A 333 -14.55 15.19 1.65
CA ASP A 333 -13.76 16.37 2.03
C ASP A 333 -14.22 17.68 1.36
N GLU A 334 -15.37 17.67 0.69
CA GLU A 334 -15.95 18.86 0.08
C GLU A 334 -16.08 20.04 1.07
N LYS A 335 -15.83 21.25 0.56
CA LYS A 335 -15.84 22.51 1.34
C LYS A 335 -14.74 22.54 2.42
N ASP A 336 -13.55 22.07 2.06
CA ASP A 336 -12.34 22.09 2.89
C ASP A 336 -12.52 21.36 4.24
N LYS A 337 -13.32 20.30 4.23
CA LYS A 337 -13.55 19.50 5.44
C LYS A 337 -12.28 18.73 5.77
N THR A 338 -11.83 18.88 7.01
CA THR A 338 -10.75 18.08 7.59
C THR A 338 -11.15 16.62 7.75
N GLU A 339 -10.17 15.73 7.85
CA GLU A 339 -10.36 14.30 8.09
C GLU A 339 -11.30 14.00 9.26
N TYR A 340 -12.18 13.02 9.06
CA TYR A 340 -13.11 12.54 10.10
C TYR A 340 -13.35 11.01 10.14
N ALA A 341 -12.72 10.27 9.24
CA ALA A 341 -12.87 8.81 9.13
C ALA A 341 -11.50 8.16 9.10
N LYS A 342 -11.34 7.07 9.85
CA LYS A 342 -10.07 6.37 10.02
C LYS A 342 -10.23 4.88 9.73
N LEU A 343 -9.33 4.34 8.91
CA LEU A 343 -9.05 2.91 8.92
C LEU A 343 -8.31 2.59 10.21
N TYR A 344 -8.71 1.53 10.91
CA TYR A 344 -8.03 1.12 12.14
C TYR A 344 -7.94 -0.40 12.25
N ALA A 345 -6.94 -0.83 13.01
CA ALA A 345 -6.72 -2.22 13.40
C ALA A 345 -6.17 -2.26 14.83
N LYS A 346 -6.65 -3.20 15.63
CA LYS A 346 -6.08 -3.45 16.96
C LYS A 346 -6.19 -4.90 17.40
N THR A 347 -5.25 -5.37 18.21
CA THR A 347 -5.44 -6.58 19.00
C THR A 347 -6.42 -6.29 20.16
N THR A 348 -7.16 -7.31 20.63
CA THR A 348 -8.12 -7.11 21.73
C THR A 348 -7.46 -6.81 23.07
N ASN A 349 -6.18 -7.16 23.25
CA ASN A 349 -5.38 -6.86 24.44
C ASN A 349 -4.71 -5.46 24.39
N ALA A 350 -4.75 -4.77 23.24
CA ALA A 350 -4.15 -3.44 23.13
C ALA A 350 -4.87 -2.41 24.00
N THR A 351 -4.09 -1.64 24.76
CA THR A 351 -4.61 -0.68 25.75
C THR A 351 -4.54 0.77 25.31
N SER A 352 -3.67 1.12 24.36
CA SER A 352 -3.38 2.50 23.96
C SER A 352 -3.34 2.65 22.44
N LYS A 353 -3.88 3.75 21.90
CA LYS A 353 -3.81 4.07 20.45
C LYS A 353 -2.39 4.48 20.07
N GLY A 354 -1.96 4.17 18.84
CA GLY A 354 -0.67 4.60 18.31
C GLY A 354 0.50 3.68 18.66
N THR A 355 0.24 2.58 19.38
CA THR A 355 1.20 1.49 19.61
C THR A 355 1.22 0.52 18.42
N PRO A 356 2.22 -0.37 18.29
CA PRO A 356 2.27 -1.36 17.21
C PRO A 356 1.00 -2.22 17.13
N GLU A 357 0.39 -2.54 18.27
CA GLU A 357 -0.78 -3.41 18.37
C GLU A 357 -2.12 -2.67 18.20
N TRP A 358 -2.12 -1.33 18.17
CA TRP A 358 -3.31 -0.53 17.89
C TRP A 358 -2.97 0.68 17.02
N LYS A 359 -3.27 0.53 15.73
CA LYS A 359 -2.93 1.48 14.69
C LYS A 359 -4.19 2.06 14.06
N SER A 360 -4.07 3.28 13.56
CA SER A 360 -5.12 3.93 12.76
C SER A 360 -4.50 4.96 11.83
N MET A 361 -5.08 5.12 10.64
CA MET A 361 -4.77 6.20 9.71
C MET A 361 -6.06 6.86 9.23
N SER A 362 -6.00 8.13 8.87
CA SER A 362 -7.12 8.79 8.19
C SER A 362 -7.31 8.17 6.81
N LEU A 363 -8.57 7.93 6.44
CA LEU A 363 -8.89 7.59 5.05
C LEU A 363 -8.52 8.75 4.13
N LEU A 364 -8.31 8.47 2.85
CA LEU A 364 -8.17 9.50 1.84
C LEU A 364 -9.42 10.39 1.77
N GLY A 365 -9.22 11.66 1.45
CA GLY A 365 -10.33 12.55 1.09
C GLY A 365 -10.82 12.24 -0.33
N LYS A 366 -12.10 12.47 -0.61
CA LYS A 366 -12.68 12.33 -1.96
C LYS A 366 -11.84 13.12 -2.98
N SER A 367 -11.34 14.30 -2.64
CA SER A 367 -10.54 15.13 -3.53
C SER A 367 -9.27 14.42 -4.03
N TYR A 368 -8.74 13.43 -3.30
CA TYR A 368 -7.52 12.70 -3.69
C TYR A 368 -7.68 12.09 -5.08
N GLY A 369 -8.72 11.30 -5.35
CA GLY A 369 -8.88 10.67 -6.66
C GLY A 369 -9.29 11.66 -7.75
N GLU A 370 -9.84 12.82 -7.37
CA GLU A 370 -10.28 13.87 -8.29
C GLU A 370 -9.16 14.83 -8.73
N GLU A 371 -7.92 14.63 -8.25
CA GLU A 371 -6.74 15.31 -8.78
C GLU A 371 -6.47 14.89 -10.24
N GLU A 372 -5.90 15.81 -11.03
CA GLU A 372 -5.68 15.61 -12.45
C GLU A 372 -4.90 14.31 -12.74
N GLY A 373 -5.47 13.44 -13.59
CA GLY A 373 -4.83 12.21 -14.03
C GLY A 373 -4.98 11.00 -13.09
N ARG A 374 -5.64 11.13 -11.92
CA ARG A 374 -5.93 9.98 -11.04
C ARG A 374 -7.24 9.26 -11.40
N ILE A 375 -8.29 10.01 -11.68
CA ILE A 375 -9.44 9.54 -12.44
C ILE A 375 -9.24 10.04 -13.88
N SER A 376 -9.39 9.14 -14.85
CA SER A 376 -9.35 9.44 -16.27
C SER A 376 -10.01 8.30 -17.03
N LEU A 377 -10.36 8.49 -18.29
CA LEU A 377 -10.86 7.40 -19.14
C LEU A 377 -9.81 6.31 -19.41
N GLU A 378 -8.52 6.62 -19.24
CA GLU A 378 -7.46 5.62 -19.27
C GLU A 378 -7.48 4.75 -18.00
N LYS A 379 -7.70 5.35 -16.83
CA LYS A 379 -7.74 4.64 -15.54
C LYS A 379 -9.10 4.00 -15.23
N VAL A 380 -10.19 4.56 -15.73
CA VAL A 380 -11.57 4.09 -15.49
C VAL A 380 -12.31 4.08 -16.84
N PRO A 381 -12.11 3.04 -17.67
CA PRO A 381 -12.57 3.02 -19.07
C PRO A 381 -14.07 2.68 -19.19
N VAL A 382 -14.93 3.61 -18.78
CA VAL A 382 -16.39 3.44 -18.74
C VAL A 382 -17.02 3.31 -20.16
N ARG A 383 -18.09 2.52 -20.28
CA ARG A 383 -18.89 2.30 -21.49
C ARG A 383 -20.11 3.21 -21.49
N GLU A 384 -20.11 4.17 -22.41
CA GLU A 384 -21.13 5.24 -22.51
C GLU A 384 -22.55 4.69 -22.63
N GLU A 385 -22.79 3.66 -23.45
CA GLU A 385 -24.16 3.17 -23.70
C GLU A 385 -24.90 2.61 -22.49
N THR A 386 -24.18 2.08 -21.49
CA THR A 386 -24.75 1.56 -20.25
C THR A 386 -24.74 2.63 -19.17
N PHE A 387 -23.61 3.35 -19.07
CA PHE A 387 -23.32 4.24 -17.95
C PHE A 387 -24.06 5.58 -18.10
N ASP A 388 -24.21 6.11 -19.33
CA ASP A 388 -24.83 7.42 -19.60
C ASP A 388 -26.37 7.39 -19.67
N LYS A 389 -26.98 6.20 -19.75
CA LYS A 389 -28.45 6.07 -19.79
C LYS A 389 -29.13 6.27 -18.44
N ILE A 390 -28.35 6.39 -17.37
CA ILE A 390 -28.84 6.57 -16.01
C ILE A 390 -28.47 8.00 -15.61
N GLU A 391 -29.48 8.81 -15.26
CA GLU A 391 -29.20 10.18 -14.83
C GLU A 391 -28.31 10.13 -13.58
N PHE A 392 -27.26 10.96 -13.53
CA PHE A 392 -26.26 11.03 -12.45
C PHE A 392 -25.17 9.95 -12.40
N LEU A 393 -25.09 9.02 -13.36
CA LEU A 393 -23.93 8.12 -13.51
C LEU A 393 -23.07 8.54 -14.71
N GLY A 394 -21.74 8.60 -14.54
CA GLY A 394 -20.81 8.65 -15.67
C GLY A 394 -20.51 9.98 -16.30
N LYS A 395 -21.32 11.00 -16.03
CA LYS A 395 -20.93 12.37 -16.33
C LYS A 395 -19.73 12.80 -15.48
N ASP A 396 -19.78 12.46 -14.19
CA ASP A 396 -18.84 13.00 -13.21
C ASP A 396 -17.46 12.33 -13.31
N ILE A 397 -17.38 11.01 -13.55
CA ILE A 397 -16.10 10.32 -13.78
C ILE A 397 -15.33 10.93 -14.97
N ARG A 398 -16.00 11.41 -16.02
CA ARG A 398 -15.36 12.09 -17.18
C ARG A 398 -14.78 13.45 -16.83
N ASP A 399 -15.39 14.12 -15.85
CA ASP A 399 -14.94 15.40 -15.31
C ASP A 399 -13.98 15.20 -14.11
N ASN A 400 -13.44 13.99 -13.96
CA ASN A 400 -12.56 13.55 -12.85
C ASN A 400 -13.23 13.69 -11.47
N LYS A 401 -14.52 13.38 -11.38
CA LYS A 401 -15.35 13.49 -10.16
C LYS A 401 -16.00 12.18 -9.74
N VAL A 402 -16.33 12.08 -8.46
CA VAL A 402 -17.10 10.96 -7.87
C VAL A 402 -18.26 11.50 -7.06
N SER A 403 -19.48 11.40 -7.57
CA SER A 403 -20.64 12.07 -6.96
C SER A 403 -21.51 11.17 -6.10
N ASN A 404 -21.46 9.86 -6.31
CA ASN A 404 -22.36 8.91 -5.67
C ASN A 404 -21.68 7.59 -5.32
N LYS A 405 -22.41 6.71 -4.64
CA LYS A 405 -21.86 5.46 -4.12
C LYS A 405 -21.55 4.44 -5.22
N VAL A 406 -22.32 4.44 -6.32
CA VAL A 406 -22.08 3.57 -7.48
C VAL A 406 -20.77 3.95 -8.16
N GLU A 407 -20.55 5.23 -8.42
CA GLU A 407 -19.29 5.74 -8.98
C GLU A 407 -18.11 5.43 -8.05
N ALA A 408 -18.29 5.57 -6.73
CA ALA A 408 -17.29 5.16 -5.75
C ALA A 408 -16.92 3.67 -5.90
N GLY A 409 -17.91 2.77 -6.00
CA GLY A 409 -17.68 1.34 -6.24
C GLY A 409 -16.91 1.06 -7.55
N VAL A 410 -17.21 1.79 -8.61
CA VAL A 410 -16.51 1.67 -9.91
C VAL A 410 -15.04 2.09 -9.79
N VAL A 411 -14.74 3.22 -9.14
CA VAL A 411 -13.35 3.68 -8.97
C VAL A 411 -12.57 2.85 -7.93
N PHE A 412 -13.24 2.27 -6.93
CA PHE A 412 -12.63 1.31 -6.00
C PHE A 412 -12.21 0.02 -6.70
N TYR A 413 -13.03 -0.46 -7.64
CA TYR A 413 -12.67 -1.60 -8.47
C TYR A 413 -11.39 -1.31 -9.28
N CYS A 414 -11.20 -0.06 -9.73
CA CYS A 414 -9.99 0.43 -10.40
C CYS A 414 -8.85 0.86 -9.45
N LYS A 415 -8.93 0.61 -8.14
CA LYS A 415 -7.88 0.90 -7.13
C LYS A 415 -7.47 2.37 -6.99
N VAL A 416 -8.40 3.30 -7.23
CA VAL A 416 -8.10 4.75 -7.21
C VAL A 416 -7.92 5.31 -5.80
N TYR A 417 -8.51 4.73 -4.76
CA TYR A 417 -8.49 5.26 -3.38
C TYR A 417 -7.87 4.27 -2.38
N PRO A 418 -6.57 3.94 -2.50
CA PRO A 418 -5.94 2.93 -1.66
C PRO A 418 -5.62 3.45 -0.25
N ASN A 419 -5.92 2.63 0.76
CA ASN A 419 -5.55 2.87 2.16
C ASN A 419 -4.84 1.63 2.71
N TYR A 420 -3.78 1.82 3.51
CA TYR A 420 -2.93 0.74 4.01
C TYR A 420 -2.54 1.01 5.47
N LEU A 421 -2.76 0.03 6.34
CA LEU A 421 -2.46 0.16 7.76
C LEU A 421 -1.71 -1.07 8.26
N THR A 422 -0.49 -0.87 8.76
CA THR A 422 0.34 -1.96 9.28
C THR A 422 0.25 -2.01 10.80
N PHE A 423 0.02 -3.18 11.37
CA PHE A 423 -0.02 -3.40 12.82
C PHE A 423 0.67 -4.70 13.21
N TYR A 424 1.14 -4.78 14.44
CA TYR A 424 1.87 -5.92 14.99
C TYR A 424 0.96 -6.71 15.93
N ALA A 425 0.86 -8.02 15.73
CA ALA A 425 0.13 -8.91 16.61
C ALA A 425 1.13 -9.85 17.28
N ASN A 426 1.44 -9.62 18.56
CA ASN A 426 2.34 -10.45 19.34
C ASN A 426 1.56 -11.24 20.40
N PHE A 427 1.55 -12.57 20.27
CA PHE A 427 0.81 -13.47 21.14
C PHE A 427 1.36 -14.90 21.08
N ASP A 428 0.95 -15.74 22.03
CA ASP A 428 1.20 -17.18 21.96
C ASP A 428 0.33 -17.81 20.87
N GLU A 429 0.96 -18.29 19.78
CA GLU A 429 0.28 -18.89 18.63
C GLU A 429 -0.65 -20.06 19.01
N ASN A 430 -0.38 -20.75 20.12
CA ASN A 430 -1.24 -21.85 20.59
C ASN A 430 -2.63 -21.37 21.05
N GLU A 431 -2.72 -20.14 21.56
CA GLU A 431 -3.98 -19.55 22.01
C GLU A 431 -4.69 -18.80 20.88
N GLY A 432 -3.90 -18.20 19.98
CA GLY A 432 -4.37 -17.25 18.98
C GLY A 432 -4.79 -15.91 19.60
N GLN A 433 -5.02 -14.91 18.76
CA GLN A 433 -5.39 -13.57 19.22
C GLN A 433 -6.51 -12.99 18.38
N ASP A 434 -7.58 -12.54 19.04
CA ASP A 434 -8.62 -11.76 18.37
C ASP A 434 -8.09 -10.37 18.02
N ILE A 435 -8.39 -9.92 16.82
CA ILE A 435 -8.16 -8.56 16.33
C ILE A 435 -9.48 -7.90 15.96
N GLU A 436 -9.51 -6.58 15.97
CA GLU A 436 -10.59 -5.74 15.52
C GLU A 436 -10.09 -4.85 14.39
N ILE A 437 -10.69 -4.95 13.21
CA ILE A 437 -10.36 -4.14 12.02
C ILE A 437 -11.63 -3.42 11.54
N GLY A 438 -11.52 -2.15 11.15
CA GLY A 438 -12.68 -1.45 10.59
C GLY A 438 -12.47 0.03 10.31
N ILE A 439 -13.59 0.75 10.21
CA ILE A 439 -13.65 2.19 10.07
C ILE A 439 -14.14 2.82 11.38
N GLU A 440 -13.39 3.79 11.92
CA GLU A 440 -13.76 4.62 13.07
C GLU A 440 -14.05 6.04 12.61
N ILE A 441 -15.13 6.64 13.11
CA ILE A 441 -15.51 8.03 12.87
C ILE A 441 -15.06 8.88 14.06
N ASP A 442 -14.31 9.95 13.84
CA ASP A 442 -13.70 10.74 14.92
C ASP A 442 -14.38 12.09 15.23
N LYS A 443 -15.37 12.47 14.41
CA LYS A 443 -16.20 13.68 14.54
C LYS A 443 -17.67 13.35 14.20
N ASP A 444 -18.60 14.11 14.76
CA ASP A 444 -20.02 13.96 14.41
C ASP A 444 -20.24 14.33 12.92
N MET A 445 -20.89 13.44 12.19
CA MET A 445 -21.22 13.63 10.78
C MET A 445 -22.47 14.52 10.63
N THR A 446 -22.36 15.52 9.76
CA THR A 446 -23.49 16.30 9.25
C THR A 446 -24.27 15.52 8.18
N ASP A 447 -25.43 16.02 7.77
CA ASP A 447 -26.27 15.36 6.75
C ASP A 447 -25.59 15.23 5.37
N ASN A 448 -24.58 16.05 5.09
CA ASN A 448 -23.82 16.02 3.83
C ASN A 448 -22.54 15.16 3.92
N ASP A 449 -22.25 14.59 5.08
CA ASP A 449 -21.06 13.75 5.26
C ASP A 449 -21.37 12.30 4.88
N TYR A 450 -20.41 11.68 4.21
CA TYR A 450 -20.45 10.27 3.89
C TYR A 450 -19.03 9.69 3.85
N VAL A 451 -18.94 8.39 4.06
CA VAL A 451 -17.72 7.60 3.88
C VAL A 451 -18.09 6.39 3.05
N TYR A 452 -17.36 6.16 1.96
CA TYR A 452 -17.53 4.97 1.12
C TYR A 452 -16.24 4.15 1.12
N PHE A 453 -16.38 2.83 1.15
CA PHE A 453 -15.24 1.92 1.23
C PHE A 453 -15.57 0.52 0.70
N ASP A 454 -14.55 -0.20 0.26
CA ASP A 454 -14.65 -1.56 -0.24
C ASP A 454 -13.31 -2.32 -0.18
N ASP A 455 -13.31 -3.60 -0.56
CA ASP A 455 -12.12 -4.44 -0.78
C ASP A 455 -11.19 -4.51 0.45
N PHE A 456 -11.75 -4.84 1.61
CA PHE A 456 -10.95 -5.08 2.81
C PHE A 456 -10.06 -6.31 2.64
N ARG A 457 -8.75 -6.12 2.77
CA ARG A 457 -7.74 -7.20 2.70
C ARG A 457 -6.94 -7.25 3.97
N LEU A 458 -6.50 -8.46 4.30
CA LEU A 458 -5.57 -8.71 5.40
C LEU A 458 -4.40 -9.51 4.87
N LYS A 459 -3.20 -8.96 4.96
CA LYS A 459 -1.95 -9.60 4.51
C LYS A 459 -1.07 -9.88 5.71
N TYR A 460 -0.53 -11.09 5.79
CA TYR A 460 0.50 -11.43 6.76
C TYR A 460 1.88 -11.14 6.16
N LEU A 461 2.67 -10.32 6.86
CA LEU A 461 3.98 -9.85 6.41
C LEU A 461 5.15 -10.58 7.10
N GLY A 462 4.90 -11.35 8.16
CA GLY A 462 5.95 -12.07 8.89
C GLY A 462 6.67 -11.23 9.94
N GLU A 463 7.86 -11.69 10.32
CA GLU A 463 8.73 -11.01 11.28
C GLU A 463 9.53 -9.88 10.62
N SER A 464 9.87 -8.86 11.41
CA SER A 464 10.58 -7.68 10.95
C SER A 464 12.07 -7.68 11.27
N PHE A 465 12.83 -6.86 10.55
CA PHE A 465 14.19 -6.43 10.92
C PHE A 465 14.23 -4.91 11.10
N ALA A 466 15.32 -4.34 11.62
CA ALA A 466 15.39 -2.90 11.89
C ALA A 466 16.63 -2.20 11.32
N LEU A 467 16.43 -0.92 11.01
CA LEU A 467 17.46 0.08 10.81
C LEU A 467 17.20 1.23 11.78
N ASP A 468 18.16 1.50 12.68
CA ASP A 468 18.05 2.53 13.72
C ASP A 468 19.19 3.54 13.59
N GLU A 469 18.81 4.82 13.50
CA GLU A 469 19.74 5.93 13.32
C GLU A 469 20.78 6.07 14.45
N GLY A 470 20.56 5.42 15.59
CA GLY A 470 21.42 5.39 16.76
C GLY A 470 22.35 4.18 16.84
N TRP A 471 22.39 3.33 15.82
CA TRP A 471 23.20 2.10 15.81
C TRP A 471 24.49 2.22 14.98
N ASN A 472 25.49 1.43 15.38
CA ASN A 472 26.75 1.17 14.65
C ASN A 472 26.92 -0.34 14.48
N ASN A 473 25.91 -1.01 13.92
CA ASN A 473 25.82 -2.48 13.81
C ASN A 473 25.71 -2.96 12.36
N PHE A 474 26.13 -2.11 11.42
CA PHE A 474 26.04 -2.43 10.00
C PHE A 474 27.22 -3.30 9.54
N LYS A 475 28.38 -3.18 10.20
CA LYS A 475 29.52 -4.12 10.15
C LYS A 475 29.81 -4.66 11.55
N ASN A 476 30.01 -5.97 11.68
CA ASN A 476 30.37 -6.58 12.96
C ASN A 476 31.81 -6.25 13.37
N GLY A 477 32.00 -5.77 14.59
CA GLY A 477 33.32 -5.70 15.24
C GLY A 477 33.79 -7.09 15.67
N SER A 478 34.40 -7.85 14.77
CA SER A 478 35.33 -8.98 15.00
C SER A 478 35.13 -9.94 16.21
N THR A 479 33.91 -10.28 16.65
CA THR A 479 33.68 -11.40 17.58
C THR A 479 32.56 -12.33 17.11
N ALA A 480 32.97 -13.52 16.66
CA ALA A 480 32.32 -14.84 16.62
C ALA A 480 30.82 -15.07 16.31
N GLU A 481 29.93 -14.08 16.13
CA GLU A 481 28.48 -14.31 15.97
C GLU A 481 27.87 -13.65 14.71
N ASN A 482 28.35 -14.03 13.53
CA ASN A 482 27.75 -13.66 12.23
C ASN A 482 26.31 -14.23 12.09
N SER A 483 25.26 -13.53 12.56
CA SER A 483 23.91 -13.66 11.96
C SER A 483 23.60 -12.51 11.05
N ASP A 484 23.45 -11.31 11.61
CA ASP A 484 22.72 -10.22 10.97
C ASP A 484 23.48 -9.71 9.73
N TYR A 485 24.81 -9.59 9.84
CA TYR A 485 25.66 -9.22 8.70
C TYR A 485 25.49 -10.16 7.49
N GLU A 486 25.34 -11.46 7.71
CA GLU A 486 25.18 -12.48 6.67
C GLU A 486 23.72 -12.87 6.41
N SER A 487 22.77 -12.33 7.18
CA SER A 487 21.35 -12.68 7.08
C SER A 487 20.75 -12.07 5.83
N LYS A 488 19.97 -12.89 5.12
CA LYS A 488 19.22 -12.45 3.94
C LYS A 488 17.80 -12.16 4.35
N TYR A 489 17.51 -10.88 4.57
CA TYR A 489 16.14 -10.41 4.70
C TYR A 489 15.54 -10.36 3.30
N VAL A 490 14.50 -11.16 3.06
CA VAL A 490 13.81 -11.22 1.77
C VAL A 490 12.36 -10.83 2.01
N ASN A 491 11.97 -9.68 1.47
CA ASN A 491 10.61 -9.14 1.54
C ASN A 491 10.02 -9.11 2.97
N ARG A 492 10.85 -8.78 3.97
CA ARG A 492 10.43 -8.63 5.37
C ARG A 492 10.02 -7.19 5.68
N PRO A 493 9.12 -6.95 6.64
CA PRO A 493 8.92 -5.62 7.20
C PRO A 493 10.23 -5.05 7.74
N LEU A 494 10.58 -3.85 7.29
CA LEU A 494 11.66 -3.04 7.84
C LEU A 494 11.08 -2.05 8.85
N ILE A 495 11.63 -2.06 10.06
CA ILE A 495 11.38 -1.05 11.08
C ILE A 495 12.43 0.04 10.92
N LEU A 496 12.03 1.17 10.36
CA LEU A 496 12.88 2.34 10.17
C LEU A 496 12.73 3.28 11.37
N LYS A 497 13.71 3.21 12.28
CA LYS A 497 13.85 4.10 13.42
C LYS A 497 14.73 5.30 13.02
N ARG A 498 14.08 6.26 12.34
CA ARG A 498 14.67 7.55 11.93
C ARG A 498 13.82 8.70 12.46
N THR A 499 14.43 9.64 13.16
CA THR A 499 13.77 10.87 13.62
C THR A 499 13.56 11.80 12.43
N MET A 500 12.30 11.97 12.04
CA MET A 500 11.87 12.86 10.97
C MET A 500 10.69 13.71 11.43
N THR A 501 10.68 14.97 11.00
CA THR A 501 9.58 15.89 11.27
C THR A 501 8.51 15.71 10.19
N ALA A 502 7.28 15.42 10.59
CA ALA A 502 6.17 15.22 9.66
C ALA A 502 5.76 16.53 8.97
N ASN A 503 5.25 16.41 7.75
CA ASN A 503 4.87 17.50 6.85
C ASN A 503 6.02 18.45 6.50
N THR A 504 7.27 18.01 6.67
CA THR A 504 8.44 18.81 6.31
C THR A 504 9.54 17.99 5.65
N TRP A 505 10.48 18.66 4.97
CA TRP A 505 11.58 17.99 4.27
C TRP A 505 12.63 17.44 5.24
N ASN A 506 12.98 16.17 5.06
CA ASN A 506 14.00 15.45 5.84
C ASN A 506 15.00 14.77 4.88
N SER A 507 16.28 14.77 5.24
CA SER A 507 17.30 14.02 4.50
C SER A 507 17.18 12.52 4.78
N LEU A 508 17.23 11.70 3.74
CA LEU A 508 17.21 10.25 3.86
C LEU A 508 18.18 9.60 2.85
N CYS A 509 18.95 8.62 3.32
CA CYS A 509 19.80 7.76 2.49
C CYS A 509 19.76 6.34 3.11
N LEU A 510 19.12 5.41 2.41
CA LEU A 510 18.85 4.06 2.92
C LEU A 510 19.74 3.01 2.25
N PRO A 511 20.07 1.91 2.94
CA PRO A 511 20.83 0.80 2.37
C PRO A 511 19.96 -0.18 1.56
N VAL A 512 18.76 0.23 1.15
CA VAL A 512 17.77 -0.62 0.46
C VAL A 512 17.13 0.13 -0.69
N ASP A 513 16.70 -0.62 -1.71
CA ASP A 513 15.84 -0.10 -2.76
C ASP A 513 14.40 -0.05 -2.25
N LEU A 514 13.66 1.03 -2.56
CA LEU A 514 12.23 1.12 -2.26
C LEU A 514 11.42 1.38 -3.53
N THR A 515 10.33 0.64 -3.68
CA THR A 515 9.34 0.85 -4.73
C THR A 515 8.37 1.98 -4.38
N LYS A 516 7.63 2.46 -5.38
CA LYS A 516 6.51 3.40 -5.17
C LYS A 516 5.53 2.89 -4.10
N ARG A 517 5.15 1.61 -4.18
CA ARG A 517 4.22 0.97 -3.22
C ARG A 517 4.76 1.04 -1.80
N GLN A 518 6.04 0.71 -1.58
CA GLN A 518 6.64 0.73 -0.24
C GLN A 518 6.68 2.14 0.36
N ILE A 519 7.06 3.13 -0.45
CA ILE A 519 7.10 4.54 -0.06
C ILE A 519 5.71 5.04 0.33
N THR A 520 4.71 4.79 -0.52
CA THR A 520 3.34 5.27 -0.31
C THR A 520 2.63 4.55 0.83
N GLN A 521 2.92 3.27 1.06
CA GLN A 521 2.40 2.52 2.20
C GLN A 521 3.00 3.00 3.53
N ALA A 522 4.32 3.20 3.59
CA ALA A 522 4.99 3.58 4.83
C ALA A 522 4.77 5.06 5.22
N PHE A 523 4.76 5.96 4.23
CA PHE A 523 4.78 7.40 4.48
C PHE A 523 3.50 8.14 4.13
N THR A 524 2.47 7.44 3.62
CA THR A 524 1.19 7.91 3.04
C THR A 524 1.17 8.02 1.51
N ALA A 525 -0.03 7.96 0.90
CA ALA A 525 -0.23 8.13 -0.54
C ALA A 525 0.10 9.55 -1.06
N ARG A 526 0.22 10.54 -0.17
CA ARG A 526 0.58 11.94 -0.47
C ARG A 526 2.04 12.30 -0.16
N VAL A 527 2.89 11.31 0.08
CA VAL A 527 4.32 11.57 0.36
C VAL A 527 5.00 12.24 -0.82
N GLU A 528 5.83 13.24 -0.54
CA GLU A 528 6.64 13.92 -1.57
C GLU A 528 8.12 13.51 -1.40
N ILE A 529 8.82 13.30 -2.53
CA ILE A 529 10.25 12.96 -2.57
C ILE A 529 10.93 13.81 -3.63
N ALA A 530 12.14 14.28 -3.36
CA ALA A 530 12.96 14.99 -4.33
C ALA A 530 14.45 14.61 -4.23
N LYS A 531 15.19 14.79 -5.33
CA LYS A 531 16.62 14.54 -5.44
C LYS A 531 17.37 15.84 -5.76
N LEU A 532 18.63 15.93 -5.34
CA LEU A 532 19.48 17.05 -5.74
C LEU A 532 19.68 17.01 -7.27
N CYS A 533 19.69 18.18 -7.91
CA CYS A 533 19.92 18.29 -9.35
C CYS A 533 20.82 19.49 -9.69
N ASN A 534 21.34 19.51 -10.92
CA ASN A 534 22.06 20.68 -11.42
C ASN A 534 21.10 21.88 -11.54
N ALA A 535 21.50 23.04 -11.02
CA ALA A 535 20.75 24.27 -11.24
C ALA A 535 21.11 24.85 -12.62
N GLU A 536 20.43 24.38 -13.67
CA GLU A 536 20.72 24.77 -15.06
C GLU A 536 20.22 26.18 -15.42
N SER A 537 19.25 26.72 -14.67
CA SER A 537 18.72 28.07 -14.82
C SER A 537 18.12 28.57 -13.49
N GLY A 538 17.86 29.88 -13.36
CA GLY A 538 17.33 30.48 -12.12
C GLY A 538 18.36 31.29 -11.33
N ARG A 539 18.09 31.54 -10.04
CA ARG A 539 18.93 32.39 -9.16
C ARG A 539 20.37 31.86 -9.09
N GLU A 540 21.34 32.76 -9.27
CA GLU A 540 22.76 32.40 -9.16
C GLU A 540 23.10 31.85 -7.77
N GLY A 541 23.95 30.81 -7.73
CA GLY A 541 24.38 30.14 -6.50
C GLY A 541 23.33 29.24 -5.88
N ALA A 542 22.26 28.89 -6.59
CA ALA A 542 21.18 28.08 -6.04
C ALA A 542 21.49 26.58 -6.00
N ILE A 543 21.27 25.97 -4.83
CA ILE A 543 21.13 24.52 -4.68
C ILE A 543 19.69 24.16 -5.06
N ALA A 544 19.53 23.23 -6.01
CA ALA A 544 18.26 22.87 -6.60
C ALA A 544 17.90 21.39 -6.34
N PHE A 545 16.61 21.15 -6.11
CA PHE A 545 16.05 19.81 -5.98
C PHE A 545 14.97 19.60 -7.04
N GLN A 546 14.88 18.38 -7.57
CA GLN A 546 13.83 17.97 -8.51
C GLN A 546 12.90 16.97 -7.84
N THR A 547 11.59 17.27 -7.88
CA THR A 547 10.56 16.39 -7.32
C THR A 547 10.37 15.15 -8.18
N LEU A 548 10.25 13.99 -7.55
CA LEU A 548 9.87 12.75 -8.21
C LEU A 548 8.35 12.72 -8.37
N LYS A 549 7.88 12.64 -9.63
CA LYS A 549 6.46 12.48 -9.94
C LYS A 549 6.03 11.03 -9.69
N LEU A 550 5.67 10.68 -8.45
CA LEU A 550 5.31 9.30 -8.09
C LEU A 550 4.18 8.71 -8.95
N ASP A 551 3.27 9.54 -9.45
CA ASP A 551 2.17 9.09 -10.31
C ASP A 551 2.61 8.63 -11.71
N SER A 552 3.85 8.92 -12.14
CA SER A 552 4.42 8.37 -13.38
C SER A 552 5.05 6.99 -13.22
N TYR A 553 5.08 6.44 -12.00
CA TYR A 553 5.63 5.12 -11.69
C TYR A 553 4.51 4.12 -11.44
N SER A 554 4.76 2.87 -11.85
CA SER A 554 4.01 1.70 -11.41
C SER A 554 4.28 1.43 -9.93
N ASP A 555 3.38 0.73 -9.26
CA ASP A 555 3.54 0.41 -7.84
C ASP A 555 4.82 -0.37 -7.51
N ASP A 556 5.25 -1.26 -8.40
CA ASP A 556 6.43 -2.12 -8.20
C ASP A 556 7.72 -1.51 -8.79
N ASP A 557 7.65 -0.31 -9.38
CA ASP A 557 8.83 0.38 -9.88
C ASP A 557 9.67 0.90 -8.70
N VAL A 558 10.99 0.65 -8.76
CA VAL A 558 11.96 1.20 -7.80
C VAL A 558 12.08 2.72 -8.00
N VAL A 559 11.81 3.48 -6.94
CA VAL A 559 11.82 4.96 -6.95
C VAL A 559 13.05 5.52 -6.22
N THR A 560 13.45 4.90 -5.12
CA THR A 560 14.67 5.25 -4.38
C THR A 560 15.61 4.06 -4.38
N ARG A 561 16.88 4.29 -4.70
CA ARG A 561 17.89 3.23 -4.71
C ARG A 561 18.76 3.25 -3.45
N LYS A 562 19.28 2.09 -3.09
CA LYS A 562 20.22 1.93 -1.98
C LYS A 562 21.42 2.87 -2.13
N GLY A 563 21.80 3.57 -1.06
CA GLY A 563 22.94 4.50 -1.04
C GLY A 563 22.72 5.84 -1.77
N GLU A 564 21.57 6.05 -2.40
CA GLU A 564 21.19 7.32 -3.03
C GLU A 564 20.69 8.32 -1.98
N ALA A 565 21.00 9.60 -2.19
CA ALA A 565 20.55 10.68 -1.31
C ALA A 565 19.26 11.34 -1.83
N PHE A 566 18.26 11.44 -0.98
CA PHE A 566 17.00 12.10 -1.30
C PHE A 566 16.46 12.91 -0.11
N ILE A 567 15.60 13.88 -0.39
CA ILE A 567 14.74 14.50 0.62
C ILE A 567 13.35 13.88 0.55
N ILE A 568 12.74 13.67 1.71
CA ILE A 568 11.39 13.13 1.84
C ILE A 568 10.56 14.05 2.75
N LYS A 569 9.29 14.24 2.39
CA LYS A 569 8.29 14.93 3.20
C LYS A 569 7.21 13.95 3.66
N PRO A 570 7.44 13.24 4.78
CA PRO A 570 6.49 12.24 5.26
C PRO A 570 5.29 12.91 5.94
N LEU A 571 4.11 12.29 5.91
CA LEU A 571 3.01 12.67 6.82
C LEU A 571 3.00 11.74 8.04
N ILE A 572 2.20 12.09 9.05
CA ILE A 572 2.04 11.26 10.26
C ILE A 572 1.58 9.83 9.92
N GLY A 573 0.87 9.65 8.79
CA GLY A 573 0.76 8.37 8.05
C GLY A 573 0.63 7.12 8.92
N ASP A 574 1.45 6.11 8.61
CA ASP A 574 1.58 4.85 9.37
C ASP A 574 2.69 4.93 10.44
N LEU A 575 3.04 6.13 10.95
CA LEU A 575 4.03 6.29 12.02
C LEU A 575 3.53 5.59 13.30
N THR A 576 4.34 4.72 13.88
CA THR A 576 4.10 4.21 15.24
C THR A 576 4.60 5.27 16.22
N GLN A 577 3.77 5.71 17.14
CA GLN A 577 4.04 6.88 17.99
C GLN A 577 4.46 6.48 19.40
N GLU A 578 3.91 5.38 19.91
CA GLU A 578 4.13 4.91 21.28
C GLU A 578 4.46 3.40 21.29
N GLY A 579 4.92 2.90 22.44
CA GLY A 579 5.21 1.48 22.63
C GLY A 579 6.57 1.03 22.08
N TYR A 580 6.72 -0.28 21.96
CA TYR A 580 7.93 -0.93 21.49
C TYR A 580 7.59 -2.25 20.79
N ILE A 581 8.55 -2.78 20.05
CA ILE A 581 8.49 -4.12 19.46
C ILE A 581 9.77 -4.89 19.77
N ASP A 582 9.67 -6.20 19.73
CA ASP A 582 10.80 -7.11 19.67
C ASP A 582 11.00 -7.50 18.20
N ILE A 583 12.19 -7.26 17.63
CA ILE A 583 12.47 -7.60 16.23
C ILE A 583 13.08 -8.99 16.05
N GLY A 584 13.34 -9.74 17.12
CA GLY A 584 13.80 -11.13 17.07
C GLY A 584 15.23 -11.35 16.53
N ASP A 585 15.85 -10.34 15.91
CA ASP A 585 17.22 -10.42 15.40
C ASP A 585 18.23 -10.39 16.57
N ARG A 586 18.77 -11.58 16.88
CA ARG A 586 19.77 -11.96 17.90
C ARG A 586 20.13 -10.89 18.95
N GLY A 587 19.82 -11.21 20.21
CA GLY A 587 20.20 -10.43 21.39
C GLY A 587 19.05 -9.66 22.07
N GLU A 588 17.79 -9.95 21.72
CA GLU A 588 16.58 -9.23 22.17
C GLU A 588 16.75 -7.71 22.04
N THR A 589 16.84 -7.23 20.80
CA THR A 589 16.85 -5.79 20.54
C THR A 589 15.40 -5.27 20.50
N LYS A 590 15.08 -4.41 21.47
CA LYS A 590 13.81 -3.68 21.52
C LYS A 590 13.92 -2.38 20.75
N ILE A 591 13.02 -2.16 19.79
CA ILE A 591 12.87 -0.86 19.12
C ILE A 591 11.73 -0.11 19.80
N THR A 592 12.02 1.11 20.26
CA THR A 592 11.01 1.98 20.85
C THR A 592 10.50 2.98 19.82
N ALA A 593 9.20 3.30 19.88
CA ALA A 593 8.60 4.36 19.09
C ALA A 593 9.28 5.72 19.35
N PRO A 594 9.22 6.69 18.41
CA PRO A 594 8.54 6.61 17.12
C PRO A 594 9.36 5.88 16.04
N PHE A 595 8.70 5.12 15.16
CA PHE A 595 9.33 4.46 14.00
C PHE A 595 8.31 4.22 12.87
N TYR A 596 8.80 4.13 11.64
CA TYR A 596 8.02 3.73 10.47
C TYR A 596 8.16 2.24 10.19
N THR A 597 7.11 1.61 9.68
CA THR A 597 7.15 0.23 9.18
C THR A 597 7.07 0.27 7.65
N ILE A 598 8.07 -0.28 6.98
CA ILE A 598 8.12 -0.38 5.51
C ILE A 598 7.96 -1.84 5.14
N SER A 599 6.88 -2.16 4.42
CA SER A 599 6.58 -3.54 4.04
C SER A 599 7.55 -4.07 2.97
N ARG A 600 7.77 -5.40 2.96
CA ARG A 600 8.41 -6.13 1.85
C ARG A 600 9.83 -5.66 1.46
N VAL A 601 10.66 -5.28 2.41
CA VAL A 601 12.03 -4.85 2.12
C VAL A 601 12.97 -6.05 2.07
N SER A 602 13.94 -6.02 1.14
CA SER A 602 15.01 -7.00 1.05
C SER A 602 16.36 -6.35 1.35
N LEU A 603 17.17 -7.00 2.18
CA LEU A 603 18.50 -6.53 2.57
C LEU A 603 19.40 -7.72 2.93
N CYS A 604 20.65 -7.67 2.46
CA CYS A 604 21.74 -8.45 3.00
C CYS A 604 22.93 -7.50 3.19
N LYS A 605 23.36 -7.27 4.43
CA LYS A 605 24.40 -6.27 4.74
C LYS A 605 25.74 -6.65 4.12
N LYS A 606 26.09 -7.93 4.14
CA LYS A 606 27.31 -8.46 3.50
C LYS A 606 27.30 -8.27 1.99
N GLU A 607 26.25 -8.72 1.31
CA GLU A 607 26.13 -8.57 -0.16
C GLU A 607 26.19 -7.10 -0.56
N LEU A 608 25.47 -6.23 0.18
CA LEU A 608 25.53 -4.79 -0.05
C LEU A 608 26.97 -4.26 0.01
N LEU A 609 27.70 -4.57 1.09
CA LEU A 609 29.01 -3.97 1.38
C LEU A 609 30.19 -4.63 0.66
N GLU A 610 30.09 -5.90 0.26
CA GLU A 610 31.20 -6.64 -0.36
C GLU A 610 30.99 -6.88 -1.85
N GLU A 611 29.74 -6.92 -2.32
CA GLU A 611 29.40 -7.40 -3.67
C GLU A 611 28.69 -6.33 -4.51
N GLU A 612 27.80 -5.53 -3.92
CA GLU A 612 26.94 -4.60 -4.68
C GLU A 612 27.51 -3.19 -4.80
N ILE A 613 27.78 -2.52 -3.65
CA ILE A 613 28.16 -1.10 -3.64
C ILE A 613 29.55 -0.82 -3.07
N ASN A 614 30.16 -1.79 -2.39
CA ASN A 614 31.54 -1.73 -1.88
C ASN A 614 31.85 -0.48 -1.02
N ILE A 615 30.98 -0.15 -0.06
CA ILE A 615 31.21 0.97 0.85
C ILE A 615 32.13 0.56 2.01
N GLU A 616 33.32 1.15 2.07
CA GLU A 616 34.28 0.93 3.14
C GLU A 616 33.92 1.71 4.42
N ASN A 617 33.70 3.03 4.30
CA ASN A 617 33.43 3.93 5.42
C ASN A 617 31.94 4.32 5.52
N LEU A 618 31.22 3.68 6.45
CA LEU A 618 29.78 3.89 6.65
C LEU A 618 29.43 5.20 7.37
N LYS A 619 30.42 5.86 7.97
CA LYS A 619 30.26 7.19 8.57
C LYS A 619 30.46 8.31 7.56
N ARG A 620 31.08 8.05 6.41
CA ARG A 620 31.24 9.02 5.33
C ARG A 620 31.57 8.32 4.03
N PHE A 621 30.58 8.22 3.15
CA PHE A 621 30.76 7.83 1.75
C PHE A 621 30.07 8.85 0.85
N GLN A 622 30.55 9.00 -0.38
CA GLN A 622 29.86 9.83 -1.35
C GLN A 622 28.56 9.12 -1.75
N ALA A 623 27.42 9.81 -1.67
CA ALA A 623 26.12 9.25 -2.04
C ALA A 623 26.15 8.74 -3.48
N LEU A 624 25.46 7.62 -3.72
CA LEU A 624 25.48 6.94 -4.99
C LEU A 624 24.54 7.61 -5.99
N GLU A 625 24.99 7.73 -7.22
CA GLU A 625 24.20 8.18 -8.37
C GLU A 625 24.01 7.03 -9.35
N TYR A 626 22.89 7.00 -10.07
CA TYR A 626 22.52 5.87 -10.92
C TYR A 626 22.16 6.28 -12.34
N ASN A 627 22.65 5.52 -13.32
CA ASN A 627 22.17 5.53 -14.71
C ASN A 627 21.49 4.19 -14.99
N GLY A 628 20.17 4.15 -14.83
CA GLY A 628 19.45 2.89 -14.76
C GLY A 628 19.86 2.12 -13.50
N ASP A 629 20.31 0.88 -13.65
CA ASP A 629 20.75 0.01 -12.54
C ASP A 629 22.25 0.08 -12.25
N VAL A 630 22.98 0.95 -12.94
CA VAL A 630 24.44 1.07 -12.83
C VAL A 630 24.81 2.30 -12.03
N VAL A 631 25.63 2.13 -10.99
CA VAL A 631 26.22 3.24 -10.23
C VAL A 631 27.13 4.07 -11.14
N ILE A 632 26.88 5.37 -11.24
CA ILE A 632 27.71 6.34 -11.96
C ILE A 632 28.76 6.85 -10.98
N ASP A 633 30.03 6.76 -11.38
CA ASP A 633 31.22 7.44 -10.86
C ASP A 633 31.16 7.94 -9.40
N GLY A 634 32.00 7.36 -8.54
CA GLY A 634 32.21 7.83 -7.16
C GLY A 634 32.81 9.24 -7.03
N ASP A 635 33.09 9.92 -8.15
CA ASP A 635 33.56 11.30 -8.23
C ASP A 635 32.50 12.30 -8.79
N HIS A 636 31.21 11.97 -8.71
CA HIS A 636 30.12 12.85 -9.18
C HIS A 636 30.02 14.18 -8.40
N PHE A 637 29.53 15.25 -9.04
CA PHE A 637 29.19 16.51 -8.37
C PHE A 637 28.08 17.24 -9.11
N PHE A 638 27.34 18.06 -8.36
CA PHE A 638 26.32 18.95 -8.90
C PHE A 638 26.86 20.37 -9.04
N THR A 639 26.35 21.08 -10.04
CA THR A 639 26.72 22.46 -10.38
C THR A 639 25.60 23.42 -10.05
N VAL A 640 25.98 24.68 -9.80
CA VAL A 640 25.04 25.78 -9.57
C VAL A 640 25.21 26.86 -10.64
N ASN A 641 24.13 27.57 -10.94
CA ASN A 641 24.14 28.65 -11.94
C ASN A 641 24.95 29.88 -11.47
N GLY A 642 25.53 30.62 -12.42
CA GLY A 642 26.13 31.94 -12.20
C GLY A 642 27.64 31.97 -12.39
N ASP A 643 28.14 33.06 -12.97
CA ASP A 643 29.55 33.21 -13.33
C ASP A 643 30.50 33.15 -12.12
N GLY A 644 30.02 33.57 -10.94
CA GLY A 644 30.76 33.54 -9.69
C GLY A 644 30.85 32.16 -9.01
N TYR A 645 30.21 31.13 -9.57
CA TYR A 645 30.11 29.79 -9.01
C TYR A 645 30.64 28.69 -9.95
N LYS A 646 31.39 29.05 -10.99
CA LYS A 646 31.95 28.08 -11.96
C LYS A 646 32.86 27.03 -11.32
N ASP A 647 33.48 27.39 -10.20
CA ASP A 647 34.35 26.50 -9.43
C ASP A 647 33.57 25.71 -8.36
N CYS A 648 32.27 26.00 -8.15
CA CYS A 648 31.43 25.33 -7.17
C CYS A 648 31.11 23.91 -7.63
N LYS A 649 31.48 22.93 -6.79
CA LYS A 649 31.18 21.52 -7.03
C LYS A 649 30.56 20.94 -5.78
N LEU A 650 29.25 20.71 -5.84
CA LEU A 650 28.48 20.19 -4.72
C LEU A 650 28.57 18.66 -4.71
N ARG A 651 29.18 18.13 -3.67
CA ARG A 651 29.29 16.69 -3.43
C ARG A 651 28.39 16.29 -2.29
N VAL A 652 27.61 15.25 -2.50
CA VAL A 652 26.70 14.72 -1.48
C VAL A 652 27.40 13.58 -0.76
N TYR A 653 27.52 13.69 0.56
CA TYR A 653 28.05 12.64 1.41
C TYR A 653 26.95 12.10 2.32
N ALA A 654 26.97 10.80 2.58
CA ALA A 654 25.97 10.11 3.35
C ALA A 654 26.58 9.23 4.45
N THR A 655 25.73 8.78 5.35
CA THR A 655 26.08 7.86 6.43
C THR A 655 24.96 6.87 6.73
N PHE A 656 25.33 5.64 7.13
CA PHE A 656 24.41 4.63 7.67
C PHE A 656 24.53 4.47 9.20
N GLU A 657 25.41 5.22 9.85
CA GLU A 657 25.80 5.02 11.24
C GLU A 657 25.72 6.32 12.06
N LYS A 658 25.62 6.19 13.39
CA LYS A 658 25.65 7.34 14.30
C LYS A 658 27.06 7.87 14.54
N GLU A 659 27.14 8.98 15.27
CA GLU A 659 28.40 9.66 15.63
C GLU A 659 29.23 10.02 14.38
N THR A 660 28.52 10.36 13.31
CA THR A 660 29.11 10.85 12.07
C THR A 660 29.46 12.32 12.24
N ILE A 661 30.70 12.65 11.86
CA ILE A 661 31.22 14.01 11.91
C ILE A 661 31.08 14.64 10.54
N VAL A 662 30.21 15.65 10.45
CA VAL A 662 30.07 16.50 9.28
C VAL A 662 31.08 17.65 9.39
N PRO A 663 31.87 17.94 8.34
CA PRO A 663 32.88 18.99 8.38
C PRO A 663 32.26 20.39 8.43
N ALA A 664 33.07 21.37 8.84
CA ALA A 664 32.71 22.78 8.71
C ALA A 664 32.50 23.17 7.24
N ASN A 665 31.69 24.18 6.99
CA ASN A 665 31.27 24.67 5.66
C ASN A 665 30.43 23.68 4.83
N ALA A 666 30.02 22.55 5.41
CA ALA A 666 29.02 21.68 4.79
C ALA A 666 27.61 22.23 4.99
N TYR A 667 26.67 21.70 4.22
CA TYR A 667 25.25 21.98 4.32
C TYR A 667 24.48 20.75 4.81
N VAL A 668 23.75 20.89 5.91
CA VAL A 668 22.98 19.80 6.53
C VAL A 668 21.50 20.12 6.56
N MET A 669 20.65 19.10 6.43
CA MET A 669 19.22 19.26 6.63
C MET A 669 18.87 19.07 8.11
N HIS A 670 18.17 20.04 8.68
CA HIS A 670 17.65 19.97 10.05
C HIS A 670 16.35 20.77 10.11
N ASP A 671 15.31 20.25 10.76
CA ASP A 671 14.01 20.92 10.90
C ASP A 671 13.52 21.60 9.61
N SER A 672 13.52 20.87 8.49
CA SER A 672 13.08 21.34 7.16
C SER A 672 13.97 22.36 6.46
N ASN A 673 15.03 22.82 7.12
CA ASN A 673 15.94 23.83 6.60
C ASN A 673 17.28 23.21 6.25
N LEU A 674 17.92 23.74 5.22
CA LEU A 674 19.33 23.43 4.94
C LEU A 674 20.21 24.49 5.60
N TYR A 675 21.01 24.06 6.57
CA TYR A 675 21.92 24.93 7.33
C TYR A 675 23.33 24.82 6.79
N HIS A 676 23.97 25.96 6.56
CA HIS A 676 25.41 26.04 6.33
C HIS A 676 26.16 26.02 7.66
N LEU A 677 27.08 25.09 7.83
CA LEU A 677 27.75 24.85 9.09
C LEU A 677 28.95 25.80 9.32
N PRO A 678 28.98 26.59 10.40
CA PRO A 678 30.13 27.42 10.74
C PRO A 678 31.30 26.63 11.35
N GLY A 679 31.08 25.36 11.71
CA GLY A 679 32.02 24.47 12.38
C GLY A 679 31.63 23.01 12.18
N GLN A 680 32.44 22.08 12.69
CA GLN A 680 32.11 20.66 12.63
C GLN A 680 30.81 20.35 13.40
N TRP A 681 30.06 19.36 12.91
CA TRP A 681 28.82 18.90 13.50
C TRP A 681 28.88 17.40 13.74
N ASP A 682 28.78 16.99 15.00
CA ASP A 682 28.95 15.60 15.46
C ASP A 682 27.62 14.88 15.74
N LYS A 683 26.50 15.48 15.30
CA LYS A 683 25.14 14.97 15.53
C LYS A 683 24.44 14.52 14.24
N ALA A 684 25.18 14.12 13.20
CA ALA A 684 24.55 13.51 12.04
C ALA A 684 23.91 12.18 12.46
N ALA A 685 22.61 12.05 12.19
CA ALA A 685 21.86 10.82 12.43
C ALA A 685 22.24 9.77 11.38
N GLY A 686 22.18 8.48 11.74
CA GLY A 686 22.30 7.41 10.76
C GLY A 686 21.24 7.54 9.66
N TYR A 687 21.57 7.06 8.45
CA TYR A 687 20.71 7.13 7.26
C TYR A 687 20.39 8.56 6.81
N SER A 688 21.33 9.49 7.00
CA SER A 688 21.22 10.89 6.57
C SER A 688 22.36 11.26 5.61
N TRP A 689 22.31 12.49 5.09
CA TRP A 689 23.33 13.02 4.18
C TRP A 689 23.53 14.53 4.36
N TRP A 690 24.63 15.05 3.81
CA TRP A 690 25.00 16.45 3.76
C TRP A 690 25.67 16.81 2.43
N ILE A 691 25.80 18.10 2.14
CA ILE A 691 26.45 18.61 0.92
C ILE A 691 27.75 19.31 1.30
N GLU A 692 28.83 19.01 0.62
CA GLU A 692 30.09 19.75 0.69
C GLU A 692 30.32 20.48 -0.64
N ASP A 693 30.79 21.72 -0.58
CA ASP A 693 31.31 22.41 -1.77
C ASP A 693 32.83 22.17 -1.83
N GLU A 694 33.26 21.37 -2.81
CA GLU A 694 34.67 20.96 -2.96
C GLU A 694 35.62 22.16 -2.98
N HIS A 695 35.19 23.28 -3.59
CA HIS A 695 36.01 24.49 -3.66
C HIS A 695 36.24 25.12 -2.28
N GLN A 696 35.25 25.05 -1.38
CA GLN A 696 35.35 25.61 -0.03
C GLN A 696 36.14 24.73 0.94
N SER A 697 36.43 23.49 0.55
CA SER A 697 37.32 22.58 1.28
C SER A 697 38.82 22.90 1.07
N ILE A 698 39.15 23.84 0.17
CA ILE A 698 40.52 24.26 -0.12
C ILE A 698 40.93 25.46 0.77
N PRO A 699 42.05 25.40 1.52
CA PRO A 699 42.51 26.51 2.35
C PRO A 699 42.71 27.81 1.56
N GLY A 700 42.02 28.88 1.95
CA GLY A 700 42.13 30.20 1.32
C GLY A 700 41.24 30.43 0.09
N ALA A 701 40.40 29.44 -0.27
CA ALA A 701 39.40 29.60 -1.30
C ALA A 701 38.34 30.65 -0.93
N LYS A 702 37.81 31.34 -1.94
CA LYS A 702 36.71 32.29 -1.77
C LYS A 702 35.43 31.50 -1.49
N GLY A 703 34.76 31.77 -0.36
CA GLY A 703 33.49 31.13 -0.03
C GLY A 703 32.38 31.46 -1.04
N HIS A 704 31.64 30.45 -1.49
CA HIS A 704 30.43 30.62 -2.29
C HIS A 704 29.25 30.90 -1.34
N ARG A 705 28.46 31.93 -1.64
CA ARG A 705 27.22 32.23 -0.92
C ARG A 705 26.07 31.51 -1.62
N LEU A 706 25.84 30.26 -1.25
CA LEU A 706 24.78 29.47 -1.87
C LEU A 706 23.40 29.89 -1.35
N ALA A 707 22.41 29.83 -2.24
CA ALA A 707 21.00 30.06 -1.94
C ALA A 707 20.21 28.76 -2.14
N PHE A 708 19.02 28.68 -1.54
CA PHE A 708 18.09 27.57 -1.76
C PHE A 708 16.87 28.11 -2.51
N ILE A 709 16.50 27.45 -3.61
CA ILE A 709 15.26 27.76 -4.36
C ILE A 709 14.23 26.67 -4.06
N SER A 710 12.96 27.00 -4.25
CA SER A 710 11.86 26.04 -4.41
C SER A 710 12.23 24.87 -5.32
N MET A 711 11.57 23.74 -5.08
CA MET A 711 11.74 22.53 -5.87
C MET A 711 11.40 22.77 -7.36
N ASP A 712 11.97 21.92 -8.22
CA ASP A 712 11.85 21.91 -9.68
C ASP A 712 12.59 23.03 -10.43
N GLY A 713 13.52 23.73 -9.75
CA GLY A 713 14.44 24.68 -10.38
C GLY A 713 13.76 25.96 -10.91
N ILE A 714 12.45 26.13 -10.71
CA ILE A 714 11.69 27.31 -11.10
C ILE A 714 11.68 28.28 -9.92
N GLY A 715 12.50 29.32 -10.02
CA GLY A 715 12.42 30.49 -9.16
C GLY A 715 11.54 31.55 -9.80
N ASP A 716 10.22 31.43 -9.68
CA ASP A 716 9.31 32.52 -9.99
C ASP A 716 9.06 33.37 -8.74
N ASN A 717 9.09 34.69 -8.92
CA ASN A 717 8.87 35.70 -7.89
C ASN A 717 7.37 35.80 -7.49
N THR A 718 6.62 34.70 -7.64
CA THR A 718 5.20 34.56 -7.33
C THR A 718 4.98 33.29 -6.50
N THR A 719 4.51 33.50 -5.29
CA THR A 719 4.14 32.54 -4.25
C THR A 719 3.10 31.53 -4.74
N THR A 720 3.55 30.31 -5.03
CA THR A 720 2.81 29.03 -4.96
C THR A 720 3.88 27.94 -4.97
N ALA A 721 4.15 27.07 -3.99
CA ALA A 721 3.47 26.66 -2.77
C ALA A 721 4.48 25.97 -1.82
N ILE A 722 5.53 26.67 -1.36
CA ILE A 722 6.54 26.09 -0.46
C ILE A 722 6.95 27.14 0.59
N GLU A 723 6.31 27.12 1.75
CA GLU A 723 6.88 27.70 2.96
C GLU A 723 7.90 26.69 3.50
N GLY A 724 9.20 27.02 3.55
CA GLY A 724 10.13 26.15 4.31
C GLY A 724 11.62 26.28 4.09
N PHE A 725 12.13 26.70 2.93
CA PHE A 725 13.59 26.85 2.75
C PHE A 725 14.03 28.26 3.13
N ILE A 726 14.04 28.58 4.43
CA ILE A 726 14.65 29.82 4.92
C ILE A 726 16.09 29.50 5.31
N THR A 727 17.03 30.14 4.61
CA THR A 727 18.43 30.16 5.00
C THR A 727 18.54 30.83 6.36
N MET A 728 18.95 30.08 7.37
CA MET A 728 19.57 30.65 8.56
C MET A 728 21.05 30.28 8.48
N ASP A 729 21.93 31.27 8.42
CA ASP A 729 23.28 31.05 8.95
C ASP A 729 23.05 30.51 10.36
N ALA A 730 23.51 29.30 10.70
CA ALA A 730 23.38 28.81 12.06
C ALA A 730 24.07 29.84 12.95
N THR A 731 23.28 30.66 13.65
CA THR A 731 23.85 31.68 14.51
C THR A 731 24.07 31.03 15.88
N GLU A 732 25.01 31.52 16.68
CA GLU A 732 25.27 31.04 18.04
C GLU A 732 24.01 30.91 18.94
N ARG A 733 22.85 31.42 18.51
CA ARG A 733 21.54 31.21 19.15
C ARG A 733 21.00 29.78 19.05
N ASP A 734 21.47 28.99 18.09
CA ASP A 734 21.09 27.58 17.92
C ASP A 734 22.02 26.64 18.72
N LEU A 735 23.03 27.21 19.40
CA LEU A 735 23.94 26.54 20.35
C LEU A 735 23.46 26.78 21.80
N PRO A 736 23.71 25.86 22.75
CA PRO A 736 23.27 26.03 24.14
C PRO A 736 23.78 27.35 24.74
N ALA A 737 22.87 28.18 25.26
CA ALA A 737 23.12 29.56 25.71
C ALA A 737 24.41 29.70 26.54
N ALA A 738 25.27 30.67 26.22
CA ALA A 738 26.50 30.94 26.98
C ALA A 738 26.79 32.44 27.07
N VAL A 739 27.52 32.83 28.12
CA VAL A 739 28.04 34.20 28.30
C VAL A 739 29.55 34.15 28.08
N TYR A 740 30.07 35.07 27.27
CA TYR A 740 31.50 35.19 26.97
C TYR A 740 32.07 36.52 27.48
N SER A 741 33.36 36.54 27.82
CA SER A 741 34.11 37.78 28.04
C SER A 741 34.40 38.48 26.71
N ILE A 742 34.80 39.76 26.73
CA ILE A 742 35.24 40.46 25.50
C ILE A 742 36.43 39.80 24.79
N TYR A 743 37.15 38.91 25.48
CA TYR A 743 38.29 38.18 24.94
C TYR A 743 37.90 36.79 24.41
N GLY A 744 36.58 36.49 24.31
CA GLY A 744 36.07 35.24 23.74
C GLY A 744 36.13 34.03 24.67
N GLN A 745 36.42 34.23 25.96
CA GLN A 745 36.42 33.14 26.95
C GLN A 745 35.01 32.93 27.51
N ILE A 746 34.55 31.68 27.59
CA ILE A 746 33.27 31.33 28.21
C ILE A 746 33.34 31.59 29.72
N VAL A 747 32.43 32.41 30.24
CA VAL A 747 32.30 32.73 31.67
C VAL A 747 31.08 32.06 32.29
N ARG A 748 30.05 31.70 31.51
CA ARG A 748 28.93 30.83 31.92
C ARG A 748 28.40 30.00 30.76
N ARG A 749 27.91 28.79 31.04
CA ARG A 749 27.28 27.85 30.09
C ARG A 749 25.83 27.58 30.48
N GLY A 750 24.98 27.27 29.50
CA GLY A 750 23.55 26.94 29.65
C GLY A 750 22.65 28.11 30.05
N THR A 751 23.13 29.37 30.03
CA THR A 751 22.36 30.54 30.48
C THR A 751 22.78 31.83 29.78
N THR A 752 21.84 32.78 29.65
CA THR A 752 22.07 34.16 29.23
C THR A 752 22.11 35.14 30.42
N SER A 753 21.99 34.65 31.66
CA SER A 753 21.95 35.50 32.85
C SER A 753 23.32 36.09 33.18
N LEU A 754 23.35 37.42 33.27
CA LEU A 754 24.49 38.22 33.69
C LEU A 754 24.57 38.42 35.22
N GLU A 755 23.60 37.87 35.97
CA GLU A 755 23.45 38.11 37.40
C GLU A 755 24.60 37.47 38.19
N GLY A 756 25.30 38.27 39.01
CA GLY A 756 26.46 37.84 39.79
C GLY A 756 27.79 37.83 39.01
N LEU A 757 27.82 38.31 37.76
CA LEU A 757 29.07 38.59 37.06
C LEU A 757 29.65 39.95 37.52
N PRO A 758 30.99 40.09 37.61
CA PRO A 758 31.63 41.38 37.88
C PRO A 758 31.25 42.46 36.87
N SER A 759 31.33 43.74 37.26
CA SER A 759 31.14 44.86 36.34
C SER A 759 32.13 44.75 35.18
N GLY A 760 31.62 44.79 33.96
CA GLY A 760 32.42 44.45 32.79
C GLY A 760 31.59 44.35 31.52
N MET A 761 32.29 44.17 30.40
CA MET A 761 31.68 44.01 29.10
C MET A 761 31.64 42.51 28.74
N TYR A 762 30.49 42.03 28.31
CA TYR A 762 30.26 40.62 27.98
C TYR A 762 29.60 40.48 26.62
N ILE A 763 29.74 39.31 26.02
CA ILE A 763 29.03 38.95 24.79
C ILE A 763 27.97 37.91 25.17
N VAL A 764 26.70 38.26 24.92
CA VAL A 764 25.54 37.39 25.13
C VAL A 764 24.70 37.42 23.85
N ASN A 765 24.40 36.27 23.27
CA ASN A 765 23.66 36.15 22.00
C ASN A 765 24.25 37.05 20.88
N GLY A 766 25.58 37.08 20.76
CA GLY A 766 26.30 37.90 19.77
C GLY A 766 26.25 39.41 20.00
N LYS A 767 25.69 39.90 21.13
CA LYS A 767 25.61 41.33 21.47
C LYS A 767 26.52 41.67 22.64
N LYS A 768 27.20 42.81 22.54
CA LYS A 768 27.97 43.40 23.65
C LYS A 768 27.00 43.97 24.69
N VAL A 769 27.08 43.50 25.92
CA VAL A 769 26.27 43.94 27.05
C VAL A 769 27.18 44.37 28.19
N ALA A 770 26.93 45.54 28.76
CA ALA A 770 27.65 46.04 29.90
C ALA A 770 26.93 45.65 31.19
N VAL A 771 27.61 44.91 32.07
CA VAL A 771 27.21 44.70 33.47
C VAL A 771 27.81 45.84 34.28
N ARG A 772 26.97 46.58 35.01
CA ARG A 772 27.40 47.73 35.82
C ARG A 772 27.48 47.34 37.28
#